data_AF-A0A2S0JM53-F1
#
_entry.id   AF-A0A2S0JM53-F1
#
_cell.length_a   1.000
_cell.length_b   1.000
_cell.length_c   1.000
_cell.angle_alpha   90.00
_cell.angle_beta   90.00
_cell.angle_gamma   90.00
#
_symmetry.space_group_name_H-M   'P 1'
#
loop_
_entity.id
_entity.type
_entity.pdbx_description
1 polymer ?
#
loop_
_entity_poly.entity_id
_entity_poly.type
_entity_poly.pdbx_seq_one_letter_code
_entity_poly.pdbx_strand_id
1 'polypeptide(L)'
;MNKKLFFTVAAIPAALIVPTVAGAEEATVTVLGQNMVNGVLKASIENLPANSIVKGYQWYYVENANTNKPISGATAASFTVPVDAAGKTIFVEAITTNDSKYKSAPLTINTLQLAIAKPTFAVSSKYVVPGEVLKATAEVTDGAGAKLQSSQITYSYQWFYKVGESFTIIDGATSGTYTIPKDALEKNMQDIMVKVRAKVGPAIVESDFSDVITVSNEPTNSMITEIKTLLKNDHQYDVSSLELFKGEVTAMDAKYQALTAPAKASVTNYDVLKRAVADVELISKLAEKVDKVKEVSEKDLQKYLKEIEESYDKLDLLQRSLDVNDSLYTSIKSLLKDPSDIEQINEVRRLNQAIVGLLKYENALVKYVPASKEALQTAVEAIEKDIAKLKQNYRSTVQNQAILNDAKSDIKKVEQFIKSFEKLSQNNTPNKQVTVAKSIRSAYEKLTFKQLQLVPSNYVTILLEAEDAEDNQIQKLNIDIAGYVYGAIDSYPIDPSVHSWQSHVNNINRIINEYKGLTKNSAAKIIRYEDILILQKDFKAAEKVIKDMDAYKKLSQTTGVAESKLNSNYTSILKAYNKLTSLQQSLVYNADDFLLNTPKVTVDTGGKEPADKAAAEALKGDIAKLADVSKYTFTQFETAVNAATATYKNLSSTARKYVTNYYLLTAASKDLSGVKSFHKKVQTAREETDVTKQAKKIQTVETAYAKLPANQQHLAKQQYDDLLNNRIPDGNAPDISKLNSEIATIVTNDMYTVSIDRINELSAQYNKLSSSDKKRLTNATILTTAVSDVKKVDSFMKQYEKSFNSNPTTVIKAYAKLTAKQMSLVSPVVRQAILDKEKGQQQSNDTALNLIETINGLLENGEYIADLETKVKEIRTQYDALSASEKKVVKNYSKLTQAESDLKKVAEIHALYVPAGEGKEEARKTWQTAYGKLSKKLEILYNNLYSSDV
;
A
#
# COMPACT_ATOMS: atom_id res chain seq x y z
N MET A 1 -12.13 -58.16 52.85
CA MET A 1 -12.93 -58.03 54.08
C MET A 1 -14.40 -58.07 53.66
N ASN A 2 -15.33 -58.88 54.15
CA ASN A 2 -15.36 -59.81 55.27
C ASN A 2 -16.29 -61.00 54.91
N LYS A 3 -15.92 -62.19 55.38
CA LYS A 3 -16.75 -63.41 55.34
C LYS A 3 -17.75 -63.41 56.50
N LYS A 4 -18.91 -64.04 56.23
CA LYS A 4 -19.72 -64.97 57.06
C LYS A 4 -19.87 -64.72 58.57
N LEU A 5 -21.07 -65.03 59.10
CA LEU A 5 -21.38 -66.08 60.09
C LEU A 5 -22.84 -65.85 60.58
N PHE A 6 -23.75 -66.82 60.46
CA PHE A 6 -24.00 -68.04 61.25
C PHE A 6 -24.54 -67.82 62.68
N PHE A 7 -25.60 -68.58 62.94
CA PHE A 7 -26.44 -68.72 64.12
C PHE A 7 -25.74 -69.17 65.42
N THR A 8 -26.37 -68.82 66.54
CA THR A 8 -26.25 -69.35 67.92
C THR A 8 -27.44 -70.29 68.22
N VAL A 9 -27.30 -71.53 68.72
CA VAL A 9 -26.90 -72.09 70.05
C VAL A 9 -28.11 -72.40 70.98
N ALA A 10 -27.95 -73.50 71.74
CA ALA A 10 -28.60 -73.91 73.00
C ALA A 10 -29.93 -74.68 72.92
N ALA A 11 -30.37 -75.46 73.91
CA ALA A 11 -29.81 -76.33 74.96
C ALA A 11 -31.03 -76.84 75.78
N ILE A 12 -31.06 -78.14 76.15
CA ILE A 12 -31.46 -78.79 77.45
C ILE A 12 -32.73 -78.26 78.17
N PRO A 13 -33.72 -79.09 78.65
CA PRO A 13 -33.65 -79.86 79.93
C PRO A 13 -34.49 -81.17 79.99
N ALA A 14 -34.11 -82.23 80.72
CA ALA A 14 -34.09 -82.51 82.18
C ALA A 14 -35.45 -82.95 82.78
N ALA A 15 -35.37 -83.85 83.79
CA ALA A 15 -36.37 -84.25 84.81
C ALA A 15 -37.26 -85.49 84.50
N LEU A 16 -37.69 -86.38 85.43
CA LEU A 16 -37.53 -86.60 86.89
C LEU A 16 -38.32 -87.91 87.29
N ILE A 17 -37.73 -88.80 88.13
CA ILE A 17 -38.26 -89.62 89.28
C ILE A 17 -39.47 -90.62 89.06
N VAL A 18 -39.78 -91.71 89.81
CA VAL A 18 -39.48 -92.35 91.13
C VAL A 18 -39.88 -93.88 91.05
N PRO A 19 -39.83 -94.77 92.10
CA PRO A 19 -39.10 -96.06 92.05
C PRO A 19 -39.97 -97.31 92.31
N THR A 20 -39.41 -98.53 92.20
CA THR A 20 -39.81 -99.70 93.03
C THR A 20 -38.80 -100.85 92.92
N VAL A 21 -38.28 -101.24 94.09
CA VAL A 21 -38.07 -102.62 94.60
C VAL A 21 -37.55 -103.74 93.65
N ALA A 22 -36.25 -104.01 93.85
CA ALA A 22 -35.55 -105.30 93.97
C ALA A 22 -35.24 -106.21 92.74
N GLY A 23 -33.95 -106.20 92.34
CA GLY A 23 -33.25 -107.24 91.55
C GLY A 23 -32.30 -106.64 90.50
N ALA A 24 -30.99 -106.95 90.52
CA ALA A 24 -29.94 -106.26 89.73
C ALA A 24 -30.00 -106.50 88.18
N GLU A 25 -29.77 -105.44 87.35
CA GLU A 25 -29.70 -105.46 85.87
C GLU A 25 -28.24 -105.32 85.30
N GLU A 26 -28.00 -105.83 84.07
CA GLU A 26 -26.72 -105.81 83.31
C GLU A 26 -26.54 -104.53 82.42
N ALA A 27 -25.29 -104.19 82.06
CA ALA A 27 -24.93 -102.96 81.29
C ALA A 27 -25.21 -103.03 79.76
N THR A 28 -25.63 -101.91 79.12
CA THR A 28 -26.01 -101.85 77.68
C THR A 28 -25.43 -100.64 76.91
N VAL A 29 -25.08 -100.80 75.62
CA VAL A 29 -24.51 -99.74 74.73
C VAL A 29 -25.49 -99.33 73.63
N THR A 30 -25.73 -98.03 73.45
CA THR A 30 -26.61 -97.44 72.43
C THR A 30 -25.88 -96.51 71.48
N VAL A 31 -26.36 -96.41 70.23
CA VAL A 31 -25.86 -95.49 69.20
C VAL A 31 -26.97 -94.57 68.74
N LEU A 32 -26.71 -93.25 68.78
CA LEU A 32 -27.64 -92.20 68.36
C LEU A 32 -27.00 -91.30 67.30
N GLY A 33 -27.77 -90.83 66.32
CA GLY A 33 -27.32 -89.85 65.33
C GLY A 33 -27.89 -90.08 63.93
N GLN A 34 -27.33 -89.38 62.94
CA GLN A 34 -27.77 -89.47 61.53
C GLN A 34 -27.00 -90.57 60.81
N ASN A 35 -27.70 -91.63 60.44
CA ASN A 35 -27.13 -92.77 59.71
C ASN A 35 -26.98 -92.49 58.20
N MET A 36 -26.38 -91.37 57.81
CA MET A 36 -26.12 -91.01 56.40
C MET A 36 -24.67 -90.58 56.21
N VAL A 37 -24.19 -90.59 54.96
CA VAL A 37 -22.85 -90.08 54.61
C VAL A 37 -22.68 -88.64 55.07
N ASN A 38 -21.51 -88.35 55.64
CA ASN A 38 -21.17 -87.09 56.32
C ASN A 38 -22.03 -86.78 57.57
N GLY A 39 -22.95 -87.67 57.97
CA GLY A 39 -23.69 -87.62 59.22
C GLY A 39 -22.85 -88.08 60.42
N VAL A 40 -23.23 -87.65 61.63
CA VAL A 40 -22.47 -87.94 62.86
C VAL A 40 -23.27 -88.88 63.77
N LEU A 41 -22.62 -89.96 64.21
CA LEU A 41 -23.14 -90.96 65.15
C LEU A 41 -22.39 -90.89 66.48
N LYS A 42 -23.08 -91.16 67.61
CA LYS A 42 -22.54 -91.10 68.97
C LYS A 42 -22.92 -92.33 69.78
N ALA A 43 -21.95 -92.93 70.47
CA ALA A 43 -22.10 -94.06 71.36
C ALA A 43 -22.29 -93.62 72.83
N SER A 44 -23.17 -94.30 73.58
CA SER A 44 -23.37 -94.13 75.02
C SER A 44 -23.52 -95.50 75.70
N ILE A 45 -23.17 -95.60 76.99
CA ILE A 45 -23.33 -96.83 77.80
C ILE A 45 -24.03 -96.50 79.12
N GLU A 46 -24.92 -97.38 79.57
CA GLU A 46 -25.68 -97.25 80.83
C GLU A 46 -25.58 -98.53 81.67
N ASN A 47 -25.86 -98.43 82.97
CA ASN A 47 -25.92 -99.54 83.94
C ASN A 47 -24.59 -100.32 84.17
N LEU A 48 -23.44 -99.64 84.14
CA LEU A 48 -22.14 -100.26 84.48
C LEU A 48 -22.03 -100.59 85.98
N PRO A 49 -21.42 -101.74 86.36
CA PRO A 49 -21.21 -102.10 87.75
C PRO A 49 -20.31 -101.08 88.48
N ALA A 50 -20.56 -100.87 89.78
CA ALA A 50 -19.83 -99.92 90.61
C ALA A 50 -18.32 -100.17 90.54
N ASN A 51 -17.55 -99.10 90.26
CA ASN A 51 -16.10 -99.07 90.01
C ASN A 51 -15.62 -99.44 88.58
N SER A 52 -16.51 -99.49 87.58
CA SER A 52 -16.13 -99.64 86.17
C SER A 52 -16.49 -98.41 85.32
N ILE A 53 -15.54 -97.89 84.52
CA ILE A 53 -15.74 -96.77 83.57
C ILE A 53 -15.24 -97.16 82.16
N VAL A 54 -15.79 -96.56 81.10
CA VAL A 54 -15.35 -96.82 79.72
C VAL A 54 -13.97 -96.23 79.47
N LYS A 55 -13.03 -97.06 78.99
CA LYS A 55 -11.68 -96.64 78.58
C LYS A 55 -11.55 -96.32 77.09
N GLY A 56 -12.47 -96.79 76.24
CA GLY A 56 -12.43 -96.46 74.81
C GLY A 56 -13.56 -97.09 73.99
N TYR A 57 -13.68 -96.63 72.74
CA TYR A 57 -14.60 -97.15 71.74
C TYR A 57 -13.84 -97.65 70.52
N GLN A 58 -14.45 -98.52 69.73
CA GLN A 58 -14.02 -98.82 68.36
C GLN A 58 -15.25 -99.10 67.51
N TRP A 59 -15.38 -98.39 66.39
CA TRP A 59 -16.44 -98.63 65.41
C TRP A 59 -16.00 -99.69 64.41
N TYR A 60 -16.94 -100.52 63.98
CA TYR A 60 -16.70 -101.62 63.06
C TYR A 60 -17.71 -101.60 61.93
N TYR A 61 -17.28 -101.99 60.73
CA TYR A 61 -18.19 -102.50 59.71
C TYR A 61 -18.59 -103.93 60.08
N VAL A 62 -19.88 -104.20 60.00
CA VAL A 62 -20.41 -105.57 60.05
C VAL A 62 -20.19 -106.17 58.67
N GLU A 63 -19.35 -107.20 58.60
CA GLU A 63 -19.11 -107.91 57.35
C GLU A 63 -19.94 -109.20 57.30
N ASN A 64 -19.81 -110.10 58.30
CA ASN A 64 -20.56 -111.36 58.40
C ASN A 64 -20.73 -111.78 59.88
N ALA A 65 -21.67 -112.69 60.17
CA ALA A 65 -22.10 -113.04 61.55
C ALA A 65 -20.95 -113.40 62.54
N ASN A 66 -19.79 -113.85 62.06
CA ASN A 66 -18.67 -114.30 62.90
C ASN A 66 -17.39 -113.44 62.77
N THR A 67 -17.35 -112.37 61.96
CA THR A 67 -16.18 -111.49 61.80
C THR A 67 -16.56 -110.03 61.51
N ASN A 68 -15.98 -109.07 62.24
CA ASN A 68 -16.23 -107.63 62.09
C ASN A 68 -14.93 -106.86 61.84
N LYS A 69 -14.95 -105.88 60.92
CA LYS A 69 -13.75 -105.12 60.50
C LYS A 69 -13.70 -103.73 61.16
N PRO A 70 -12.63 -103.36 61.88
CA PRO A 70 -12.55 -102.05 62.51
C PRO A 70 -12.50 -100.93 61.47
N ILE A 71 -13.29 -99.89 61.69
CA ILE A 71 -13.20 -98.65 60.91
C ILE A 71 -11.95 -97.91 61.41
N SER A 72 -10.93 -97.85 60.55
CA SER A 72 -9.64 -97.27 60.93
C SER A 72 -9.80 -95.84 61.44
N GLY A 73 -9.21 -95.56 62.62
CA GLY A 73 -9.26 -94.24 63.27
C GLY A 73 -10.57 -93.89 63.99
N ALA A 74 -11.62 -94.72 63.88
CA ALA A 74 -12.89 -94.49 64.56
C ALA A 74 -12.87 -95.08 65.98
N THR A 75 -12.13 -94.45 66.89
CA THR A 75 -11.99 -94.89 68.30
C THR A 75 -12.70 -93.98 69.31
N ALA A 76 -13.32 -92.91 68.84
CA ALA A 76 -14.06 -91.97 69.67
C ALA A 76 -15.52 -92.40 69.83
N ALA A 77 -16.17 -91.88 70.88
CA ALA A 77 -17.61 -92.03 71.05
C ALA A 77 -18.40 -91.41 69.90
N SER A 78 -17.87 -90.37 69.23
CA SER A 78 -18.49 -89.71 68.07
C SER A 78 -17.79 -90.10 66.77
N PHE A 79 -18.54 -90.47 65.73
CA PHE A 79 -18.04 -90.94 64.43
C PHE A 79 -18.77 -90.24 63.29
N THR A 80 -18.02 -89.61 62.36
CA THR A 80 -18.59 -89.07 61.12
C THR A 80 -18.51 -90.11 60.03
N VAL A 81 -19.65 -90.39 59.40
CA VAL A 81 -19.80 -91.46 58.42
C VAL A 81 -19.10 -91.06 57.11
N PRO A 82 -18.06 -91.77 56.63
CA PRO A 82 -17.39 -91.46 55.37
C PRO A 82 -18.24 -91.85 54.16
N VAL A 83 -17.93 -91.29 52.97
CA VAL A 83 -18.63 -91.63 51.71
C VAL A 83 -18.60 -93.13 51.38
N ASP A 84 -17.55 -93.84 51.81
CA ASP A 84 -17.39 -95.28 51.59
C ASP A 84 -18.22 -96.17 52.53
N ALA A 85 -18.85 -95.55 53.56
CA ALA A 85 -19.76 -96.25 54.46
C ALA A 85 -21.21 -96.26 53.96
N ALA A 86 -21.53 -95.54 52.87
CA ALA A 86 -22.86 -95.54 52.27
C ALA A 86 -23.37 -96.97 52.01
N GLY A 87 -24.56 -97.31 52.53
CA GLY A 87 -25.18 -98.63 52.38
C GLY A 87 -24.61 -99.75 53.25
N LYS A 88 -23.58 -99.49 54.07
CA LYS A 88 -22.97 -100.51 54.95
C LYS A 88 -23.56 -100.47 56.36
N THR A 89 -23.52 -101.61 57.05
CA THR A 89 -23.91 -101.73 58.46
C THR A 89 -22.69 -101.60 59.37
N ILE A 90 -22.85 -100.85 60.46
CA ILE A 90 -21.79 -100.59 61.45
C ILE A 90 -22.28 -100.84 62.87
N PHE A 91 -21.38 -101.10 63.82
CA PHE A 91 -21.68 -101.06 65.26
C PHE A 91 -20.46 -100.53 66.02
N VAL A 92 -20.64 -100.22 67.30
CA VAL A 92 -19.56 -99.78 68.17
C VAL A 92 -19.37 -100.74 69.34
N GLU A 93 -18.11 -101.03 69.66
CA GLU A 93 -17.69 -101.75 70.87
C GLU A 93 -17.14 -100.73 71.87
N ALA A 94 -17.72 -100.68 73.07
CA ALA A 94 -17.21 -99.94 74.22
C ALA A 94 -16.43 -100.89 75.13
N ILE A 95 -15.25 -100.46 75.56
CA ILE A 95 -14.36 -101.25 76.41
C ILE A 95 -14.19 -100.51 77.73
N THR A 96 -14.31 -101.19 78.87
CA THR A 96 -14.15 -100.62 80.21
C THR A 96 -12.74 -100.79 80.78
N THR A 97 -12.44 -100.09 81.88
CA THR A 97 -11.15 -100.13 82.58
C THR A 97 -10.79 -101.51 83.11
N ASN A 98 -11.77 -102.38 83.35
CA ASN A 98 -11.59 -103.78 83.75
C ASN A 98 -11.62 -104.75 82.54
N ASP A 99 -11.37 -104.26 81.32
CA ASP A 99 -11.31 -105.05 80.08
C ASP A 99 -12.61 -105.75 79.65
N SER A 100 -13.75 -105.42 80.26
CA SER A 100 -15.05 -105.89 79.80
C SER A 100 -15.48 -105.15 78.53
N LYS A 101 -16.12 -105.87 77.60
CA LYS A 101 -16.52 -105.36 76.28
C LYS A 101 -18.03 -105.40 76.12
N TYR A 102 -18.60 -104.29 75.69
CA TYR A 102 -20.02 -104.14 75.43
C TYR A 102 -20.23 -103.64 74.00
N LYS A 103 -21.14 -104.27 73.26
CA LYS A 103 -21.40 -103.94 71.85
C LYS A 103 -22.77 -103.30 71.70
N SER A 104 -22.88 -102.32 70.82
CA SER A 104 -24.18 -101.81 70.39
C SER A 104 -24.87 -102.77 69.44
N ALA A 105 -26.18 -102.57 69.24
CA ALA A 105 -26.87 -103.12 68.09
C ALA A 105 -26.25 -102.58 66.77
N PRO A 106 -26.22 -103.38 65.70
CA PRO A 106 -25.84 -102.93 64.36
C PRO A 106 -26.77 -101.85 63.80
N LEU A 107 -26.19 -100.85 63.11
CA LEU A 107 -26.86 -99.71 62.48
C LEU A 107 -26.45 -99.59 61.00
N THR A 108 -27.41 -99.58 60.09
CA THR A 108 -27.17 -99.43 58.65
C THR A 108 -27.14 -97.97 58.21
N ILE A 109 -26.11 -97.59 57.44
CA ILE A 109 -25.96 -96.26 56.84
C ILE A 109 -26.74 -96.19 55.52
N ASN A 110 -27.46 -95.09 55.31
CA ASN A 110 -28.23 -94.81 54.09
C ASN A 110 -27.33 -94.82 52.85
N THR A 111 -27.84 -95.39 51.76
CA THR A 111 -27.21 -95.32 50.43
C THR A 111 -27.33 -93.92 49.85
N LEU A 112 -26.32 -93.47 49.11
CA LEU A 112 -26.39 -92.22 48.33
C LEU A 112 -27.38 -92.39 47.16
N GLN A 113 -28.21 -91.37 46.92
CA GLN A 113 -29.16 -91.25 45.80
C GLN A 113 -28.76 -90.03 44.96
N LEU A 114 -27.70 -90.17 44.17
CA LEU A 114 -27.15 -89.06 43.39
C LEU A 114 -28.09 -88.62 42.25
N ALA A 115 -28.20 -87.31 42.03
CA ALA A 115 -28.83 -86.70 40.86
C ALA A 115 -27.86 -85.69 40.22
N ILE A 116 -27.83 -85.61 38.90
CA ILE A 116 -26.99 -84.66 38.14
C ILE A 116 -27.83 -83.87 37.15
N ALA A 117 -27.65 -82.56 37.11
CA ALA A 117 -28.36 -81.68 36.17
C ALA A 117 -27.84 -81.86 34.74
N LYS A 118 -28.72 -81.55 33.77
CA LYS A 118 -28.36 -81.52 32.34
C LYS A 118 -27.16 -80.59 32.09
N PRO A 119 -26.13 -81.03 31.33
CA PRO A 119 -24.98 -80.19 31.04
C PRO A 119 -25.33 -79.01 30.14
N THR A 120 -24.70 -77.86 30.39
CA THR A 120 -24.88 -76.63 29.60
C THR A 120 -23.57 -76.20 28.95
N PHE A 121 -23.69 -75.46 27.83
CA PHE A 121 -22.55 -74.90 27.11
C PHE A 121 -22.41 -73.40 27.37
N ALA A 122 -21.17 -72.93 27.53
CA ALA A 122 -20.86 -71.51 27.69
C ALA A 122 -20.70 -70.80 26.33
N VAL A 123 -21.74 -70.83 25.49
CA VAL A 123 -21.77 -70.18 24.17
C VAL A 123 -22.96 -69.21 24.05
N SER A 124 -22.79 -68.16 23.26
CA SER A 124 -23.84 -67.15 22.98
C SER A 124 -24.75 -67.51 21.81
N SER A 125 -24.42 -68.57 21.06
CA SER A 125 -25.12 -69.02 19.86
C SER A 125 -25.35 -70.53 19.90
N LYS A 126 -26.42 -70.98 19.23
CA LYS A 126 -26.65 -72.42 18.95
C LYS A 126 -25.72 -72.97 17.85
N TYR A 127 -24.98 -72.10 17.17
CA TYR A 127 -24.03 -72.44 16.12
C TYR A 127 -22.59 -72.26 16.59
N VAL A 128 -21.72 -73.16 16.14
CA VAL A 128 -20.26 -73.04 16.28
C VAL A 128 -19.57 -73.28 14.95
N VAL A 129 -18.43 -72.64 14.74
CA VAL A 129 -17.64 -72.83 13.52
C VAL A 129 -16.51 -73.85 13.74
N PRO A 130 -15.98 -74.47 12.68
CA PRO A 130 -14.78 -75.28 12.76
C PRO A 130 -13.60 -74.54 13.43
N GLY A 131 -12.92 -75.20 14.37
CA GLY A 131 -11.82 -74.63 15.15
C GLY A 131 -12.21 -73.95 16.47
N GLU A 132 -13.50 -73.81 16.79
CA GLU A 132 -13.97 -73.25 18.05
C GLU A 132 -13.86 -74.22 19.23
N VAL A 133 -13.73 -73.73 20.47
CA VAL A 133 -13.64 -74.56 21.68
C VAL A 133 -14.93 -74.47 22.50
N LEU A 134 -15.65 -75.59 22.61
CA LEU A 134 -16.81 -75.77 23.48
C LEU A 134 -16.39 -76.11 24.91
N LYS A 135 -17.15 -75.62 25.89
CA LYS A 135 -16.96 -75.92 27.31
C LYS A 135 -18.29 -76.33 27.95
N ALA A 136 -18.29 -77.47 28.63
CA ALA A 136 -19.46 -78.06 29.27
C ALA A 136 -19.40 -77.98 30.81
N THR A 137 -20.54 -77.67 31.44
CA THR A 137 -20.66 -77.55 32.91
C THR A 137 -21.84 -78.38 33.44
N ALA A 138 -21.68 -79.03 34.61
CA ALA A 138 -22.71 -79.86 35.26
C ALA A 138 -22.62 -79.77 36.80
N GLU A 139 -23.73 -80.08 37.50
CA GLU A 139 -23.88 -79.98 38.97
C GLU A 139 -24.56 -81.24 39.54
N VAL A 140 -24.08 -81.74 40.70
CA VAL A 140 -24.51 -83.02 41.33
C VAL A 140 -25.04 -82.80 42.74
N THR A 141 -26.15 -83.44 43.08
CA THR A 141 -26.82 -83.41 44.39
C THR A 141 -27.15 -84.82 44.89
N ASP A 142 -27.53 -84.96 46.17
CA ASP A 142 -27.96 -86.23 46.78
C ASP A 142 -29.40 -86.14 47.31
N GLY A 143 -30.29 -86.99 46.80
CA GLY A 143 -31.71 -87.05 47.18
C GLY A 143 -31.96 -87.63 48.57
N ALA A 144 -31.00 -88.35 49.15
CA ALA A 144 -31.07 -88.88 50.51
C ALA A 144 -30.66 -87.85 51.59
N GLY A 145 -30.28 -86.64 51.19
CA GLY A 145 -30.02 -85.50 52.06
C GLY A 145 -28.55 -85.29 52.46
N ALA A 146 -27.60 -86.10 51.95
CA ALA A 146 -26.19 -85.92 52.23
C ALA A 146 -25.62 -84.68 51.51
N LYS A 147 -24.97 -83.79 52.26
CA LYS A 147 -24.31 -82.60 51.67
C LYS A 147 -22.93 -82.97 51.13
N LEU A 148 -22.85 -83.12 49.81
CA LEU A 148 -21.62 -83.47 49.09
C LEU A 148 -20.66 -82.28 48.98
N GLN A 149 -19.37 -82.53 49.13
CA GLN A 149 -18.31 -81.54 48.90
C GLN A 149 -17.75 -81.69 47.47
N SER A 150 -17.36 -80.60 46.80
CA SER A 150 -16.83 -80.67 45.41
C SER A 150 -15.61 -81.59 45.27
N SER A 151 -14.79 -81.74 46.31
CA SER A 151 -13.63 -82.64 46.32
C SER A 151 -14.00 -84.13 46.44
N GLN A 152 -15.26 -84.43 46.74
CA GLN A 152 -15.82 -85.79 46.77
C GLN A 152 -16.41 -86.20 45.42
N ILE A 153 -16.50 -85.28 44.45
CA ILE A 153 -17.13 -85.49 43.14
C ILE A 153 -16.06 -85.54 42.06
N THR A 154 -16.03 -86.62 41.28
CA THR A 154 -15.18 -86.73 40.08
C THR A 154 -16.06 -86.72 38.84
N TYR A 155 -15.80 -85.81 37.89
CA TYR A 155 -16.51 -85.72 36.61
C TYR A 155 -15.73 -86.38 35.48
N SER A 156 -16.45 -87.04 34.59
CA SER A 156 -15.97 -87.51 33.29
C SER A 156 -16.98 -87.14 32.21
N TYR A 157 -16.50 -86.65 31.07
CA TYR A 157 -17.35 -86.19 29.97
C TYR A 157 -17.32 -87.23 28.86
N GLN A 158 -18.38 -87.27 28.06
CA GLN A 158 -18.37 -87.98 26.79
C GLN A 158 -19.08 -87.12 25.76
N TRP A 159 -18.32 -86.71 24.74
CA TRP A 159 -18.84 -85.91 23.64
C TRP A 159 -19.38 -86.81 22.53
N PHE A 160 -20.42 -86.32 21.87
CA PHE A 160 -21.11 -86.99 20.78
C PHE A 160 -21.23 -86.03 19.60
N TYR A 161 -21.19 -86.59 18.41
CA TYR A 161 -21.46 -85.88 17.16
C TYR A 161 -22.47 -86.66 16.35
N LYS A 162 -23.29 -85.98 15.56
CA LYS A 162 -24.25 -86.62 14.67
C LYS A 162 -23.64 -86.91 13.31
N VAL A 163 -23.75 -88.15 12.86
CA VAL A 163 -23.46 -88.58 11.47
C VAL A 163 -24.71 -89.29 10.94
N GLY A 164 -25.32 -88.76 9.88
CA GLY A 164 -26.62 -89.24 9.41
C GLY A 164 -27.73 -88.93 10.42
N GLU A 165 -28.54 -89.93 10.80
CA GLU A 165 -29.64 -89.74 11.76
C GLU A 165 -29.27 -90.07 13.22
N SER A 166 -28.06 -90.53 13.50
CA SER A 166 -27.66 -91.03 14.82
C SER A 166 -26.49 -90.25 15.43
N PHE A 167 -26.49 -90.11 16.76
CA PHE A 167 -25.36 -89.57 17.51
C PHE A 167 -24.33 -90.66 17.81
N THR A 168 -23.07 -90.41 17.45
CA THR A 168 -21.93 -91.28 17.67
C THR A 168 -20.95 -90.67 18.67
N ILE A 169 -20.26 -91.54 19.42
CA ILE A 169 -19.24 -91.16 20.40
C ILE A 169 -18.03 -90.52 19.71
N ILE A 170 -17.51 -89.43 20.26
CA ILE A 170 -16.21 -88.87 19.88
C ILE A 170 -15.15 -89.55 20.74
N ASP A 171 -14.40 -90.48 20.13
CA ASP A 171 -13.39 -91.26 20.83
C ASP A 171 -12.31 -90.37 21.48
N GLY A 172 -12.01 -90.65 22.74
CA GLY A 172 -11.01 -89.93 23.53
C GLY A 172 -11.44 -88.54 24.04
N ALA A 173 -12.59 -88.02 23.63
CA ALA A 173 -13.10 -86.74 24.10
C ALA A 173 -13.74 -86.89 25.49
N THR A 174 -12.92 -86.83 26.53
CA THR A 174 -13.35 -87.01 27.93
C THR A 174 -13.17 -85.79 28.83
N SER A 175 -12.61 -84.70 28.28
CA SER A 175 -12.41 -83.43 28.96
C SER A 175 -13.70 -82.60 29.02
N GLY A 176 -13.78 -81.68 29.99
CA GLY A 176 -14.86 -80.69 30.09
C GLY A 176 -14.85 -79.64 28.96
N THR A 177 -13.86 -79.70 28.06
CA THR A 177 -13.76 -78.86 26.86
C THR A 177 -13.52 -79.71 25.62
N TYR A 178 -14.05 -79.27 24.47
CA TYR A 178 -13.85 -79.92 23.17
C TYR A 178 -13.60 -78.90 22.06
N THR A 179 -12.58 -79.11 21.24
CA THR A 179 -12.28 -78.24 20.08
C THR A 179 -12.89 -78.84 18.83
N ILE A 180 -13.69 -78.08 18.11
CA ILE A 180 -14.30 -78.51 16.85
C ILE A 180 -13.19 -78.69 15.81
N PRO A 181 -13.06 -79.86 15.17
CA PRO A 181 -12.08 -80.07 14.09
C PRO A 181 -12.27 -79.07 12.96
N LYS A 182 -11.18 -78.63 12.33
CA LYS A 182 -11.24 -77.67 11.21
C LYS A 182 -11.97 -78.25 9.97
N ASP A 183 -11.96 -79.57 9.83
CA ASP A 183 -12.59 -80.34 8.77
C ASP A 183 -13.97 -80.91 9.19
N ALA A 184 -14.57 -80.43 10.28
CA ALA A 184 -15.82 -80.95 10.83
C ALA A 184 -16.98 -80.94 9.81
N LEU A 185 -17.11 -79.87 9.02
CA LEU A 185 -18.14 -79.77 7.98
C LEU A 185 -17.88 -80.71 6.81
N GLU A 186 -16.63 -80.89 6.41
CA GLU A 186 -16.22 -81.85 5.36
C GLU A 186 -16.52 -83.30 5.80
N LYS A 187 -16.43 -83.58 7.10
CA LYS A 187 -16.73 -84.87 7.73
C LYS A 187 -18.19 -85.05 8.15
N ASN A 188 -19.09 -84.13 7.78
CA ASN A 188 -20.51 -84.15 8.16
C ASN A 188 -20.77 -84.23 9.69
N MET A 189 -19.86 -83.70 10.51
CA MET A 189 -20.02 -83.62 11.96
C MET A 189 -20.92 -82.42 12.33
N GLN A 190 -22.24 -82.57 12.17
CA GLN A 190 -23.16 -81.43 12.19
C GLN A 190 -23.67 -81.04 13.57
N ASP A 191 -24.08 -81.99 14.41
CA ASP A 191 -24.68 -81.68 15.72
C ASP A 191 -23.84 -82.27 16.84
N ILE A 192 -23.61 -81.50 17.89
CA ILE A 192 -22.76 -81.86 19.03
C ILE A 192 -23.56 -81.80 20.32
N MET A 193 -23.39 -82.82 21.15
CA MET A 193 -23.92 -82.86 22.51
C MET A 193 -22.95 -83.59 23.43
N VAL A 194 -23.13 -83.43 24.74
CA VAL A 194 -22.25 -84.04 25.75
C VAL A 194 -23.08 -84.68 26.86
N LYS A 195 -22.59 -85.81 27.38
CA LYS A 195 -23.03 -86.38 28.65
C LYS A 195 -21.95 -86.25 29.69
N VAL A 196 -22.37 -86.07 30.93
CA VAL A 196 -21.46 -85.98 32.07
C VAL A 196 -21.81 -87.08 33.05
N ARG A 197 -20.79 -87.83 33.46
CA ARG A 197 -20.89 -88.83 34.52
C ARG A 197 -20.14 -88.33 35.75
N ALA A 198 -20.77 -88.44 36.90
CA ALA A 198 -20.21 -88.05 38.19
C ALA A 198 -20.13 -89.25 39.14
N LYS A 199 -19.04 -89.33 39.91
CA LYS A 199 -18.81 -90.37 40.93
C LYS A 199 -18.54 -89.76 42.29
N VAL A 200 -19.19 -90.31 43.32
CA VAL A 200 -19.05 -89.93 44.74
C VAL A 200 -19.01 -91.19 45.61
N GLY A 201 -17.84 -91.50 46.17
CA GLY A 201 -17.62 -92.80 46.84
C GLY A 201 -17.95 -93.97 45.91
N PRO A 202 -18.79 -94.93 46.32
CA PRO A 202 -19.24 -96.02 45.46
C PRO A 202 -20.39 -95.64 44.50
N ALA A 203 -21.05 -94.50 44.70
CA ALA A 203 -22.21 -94.11 43.89
C ALA A 203 -21.80 -93.38 42.59
N ILE A 204 -22.50 -93.68 41.51
CA ILE A 204 -22.28 -93.11 40.17
C ILE A 204 -23.62 -92.63 39.63
N VAL A 205 -23.63 -91.46 38.99
CA VAL A 205 -24.78 -90.92 38.26
C VAL A 205 -24.34 -90.40 36.90
N GLU A 206 -25.21 -90.53 35.90
CA GLU A 206 -25.00 -90.02 34.55
C GLU A 206 -26.10 -89.02 34.20
N SER A 207 -25.74 -87.94 33.53
CA SER A 207 -26.69 -86.90 33.11
C SER A 207 -27.46 -87.29 31.85
N ASP A 208 -28.58 -86.60 31.66
CA ASP A 208 -29.16 -86.45 30.31
C ASP A 208 -28.16 -85.76 29.37
N PHE A 209 -28.41 -85.88 28.06
CA PHE A 209 -27.64 -85.15 27.05
C PHE A 209 -27.82 -83.64 27.21
N SER A 210 -26.76 -82.88 26.93
CA SER A 210 -26.84 -81.42 26.76
C SER A 210 -27.82 -81.03 25.63
N ASP A 211 -28.15 -79.74 25.54
CA ASP A 211 -28.76 -79.22 24.32
C ASP A 211 -27.82 -79.45 23.12
N VAL A 212 -28.40 -79.51 21.92
CA VAL A 212 -27.63 -79.68 20.68
C VAL A 212 -27.02 -78.35 20.27
N ILE A 213 -25.73 -78.37 19.94
CA ILE A 213 -25.04 -77.29 19.23
C ILE A 213 -24.75 -77.74 17.80
N THR A 214 -25.05 -76.91 16.82
CA THR A 214 -24.82 -77.23 15.41
C THR A 214 -23.52 -76.59 14.90
N VAL A 215 -22.65 -77.39 14.27
CA VAL A 215 -21.48 -76.92 13.53
C VAL A 215 -21.97 -76.33 12.20
N SER A 216 -21.75 -75.03 11.99
CA SER A 216 -22.22 -74.33 10.79
C SER A 216 -21.40 -73.08 10.51
N ASN A 217 -21.16 -72.79 9.22
CA ASN A 217 -20.60 -71.52 8.77
C ASN A 217 -21.65 -70.41 8.64
N GLU A 218 -22.91 -70.64 9.05
CA GLU A 218 -24.00 -69.67 8.94
C GLU A 218 -23.67 -68.29 9.53
N PRO A 219 -23.10 -68.17 10.76
CA PRO A 219 -22.76 -66.87 11.31
C PRO A 219 -21.73 -66.10 10.47
N THR A 220 -20.77 -66.81 9.87
CA THR A 220 -19.76 -66.24 8.98
C THR A 220 -20.34 -65.88 7.62
N ASN A 221 -21.16 -66.75 7.01
CA ASN A 221 -21.76 -66.51 5.69
C ASN A 221 -22.78 -65.36 5.74
N SER A 222 -23.55 -65.28 6.82
CA SER A 222 -24.46 -64.17 7.10
C SER A 222 -23.68 -62.86 7.17
N MET A 223 -22.58 -62.83 7.93
CA MET A 223 -21.68 -61.67 7.99
C MET A 223 -21.08 -61.30 6.63
N ILE A 224 -20.60 -62.26 5.85
CA ILE A 224 -20.07 -61.99 4.49
C ILE A 224 -21.14 -61.35 3.60
N THR A 225 -22.38 -61.81 3.70
CA THR A 225 -23.51 -61.31 2.91
C THR A 225 -23.91 -59.91 3.35
N GLU A 226 -24.02 -59.64 4.66
CA GLU A 226 -24.26 -58.31 5.21
C GLU A 226 -23.16 -57.31 4.79
N ILE A 227 -21.89 -57.70 4.85
CA ILE A 227 -20.79 -56.80 4.42
C ILE A 227 -20.87 -56.48 2.91
N LYS A 228 -21.39 -57.39 2.08
CA LYS A 228 -21.57 -57.13 0.65
C LYS A 228 -22.63 -56.07 0.37
N THR A 229 -23.65 -55.93 1.21
CA THR A 229 -24.72 -54.93 0.99
C THR A 229 -24.26 -53.51 1.24
N LEU A 230 -23.10 -53.31 1.89
CA LEU A 230 -22.51 -51.97 2.05
C LEU A 230 -22.15 -51.34 0.69
N LEU A 231 -21.87 -52.14 -0.34
CA LEU A 231 -21.47 -51.68 -1.67
C LEU A 231 -22.62 -51.83 -2.66
N LYS A 232 -22.94 -50.75 -3.37
CA LYS A 232 -23.79 -50.80 -4.57
C LYS A 232 -23.02 -51.32 -5.78
N ASN A 233 -21.73 -50.96 -5.86
CA ASN A 233 -20.73 -51.48 -6.79
C ASN A 233 -19.32 -51.21 -6.24
N ASP A 234 -18.27 -51.66 -6.94
CA ASP A 234 -16.87 -51.53 -6.50
C ASP A 234 -16.41 -50.07 -6.22
N HIS A 235 -17.16 -49.06 -6.67
CA HIS A 235 -16.82 -47.65 -6.58
C HIS A 235 -17.88 -46.82 -5.85
N GLN A 236 -18.93 -47.43 -5.31
CA GLN A 236 -20.03 -46.71 -4.65
C GLN A 236 -20.58 -47.51 -3.46
N TYR A 237 -20.64 -46.87 -2.29
CA TYR A 237 -21.40 -47.38 -1.15
C TYR A 237 -22.90 -47.28 -1.41
N ASP A 238 -23.69 -48.23 -0.88
CA ASP A 238 -25.15 -48.13 -0.92
C ASP A 238 -25.63 -47.25 0.25
N VAL A 239 -25.63 -45.94 0.02
CA VAL A 239 -25.88 -44.93 1.06
C VAL A 239 -27.01 -43.99 0.66
N SER A 240 -27.96 -43.80 1.59
CA SER A 240 -29.03 -42.82 1.50
C SER A 240 -28.83 -41.63 2.45
N SER A 241 -28.09 -41.83 3.54
CA SER A 241 -27.73 -40.82 4.52
C SER A 241 -26.46 -41.25 5.25
N LEU A 242 -25.51 -40.33 5.43
CA LEU A 242 -24.25 -40.59 6.13
C LEU A 242 -24.47 -41.10 7.55
N GLU A 243 -25.43 -40.54 8.29
CA GLU A 243 -25.69 -40.95 9.67
C GLU A 243 -26.35 -42.33 9.78
N LEU A 244 -27.24 -42.66 8.84
CA LEU A 244 -27.83 -44.01 8.79
C LEU A 244 -26.76 -45.05 8.45
N PHE A 245 -25.92 -44.76 7.46
CA PHE A 245 -24.84 -45.66 7.05
C PHE A 245 -23.77 -45.82 8.14
N LYS A 246 -23.43 -44.74 8.87
CA LYS A 246 -22.58 -44.82 10.07
C LYS A 246 -23.17 -45.74 11.14
N GLY A 247 -24.48 -45.66 11.36
CA GLY A 247 -25.19 -46.57 12.26
C GLY A 247 -25.12 -48.02 11.81
N GLU A 248 -25.36 -48.28 10.52
CA GLU A 248 -25.28 -49.61 9.89
C GLU A 248 -23.89 -50.23 10.03
N VAL A 249 -22.86 -49.50 9.61
CA VAL A 249 -21.46 -49.93 9.67
C VAL A 249 -21.00 -50.17 11.11
N THR A 250 -21.40 -49.31 12.05
CA THR A 250 -21.07 -49.50 13.49
C THR A 250 -21.74 -50.75 14.06
N ALA A 251 -23.01 -50.99 13.73
CA ALA A 251 -23.73 -52.19 14.15
C ALA A 251 -23.11 -53.46 13.55
N MET A 252 -22.71 -53.40 12.28
CA MET A 252 -22.09 -54.51 11.57
C MET A 252 -20.68 -54.82 12.11
N ASP A 253 -19.87 -53.80 12.43
CA ASP A 253 -18.59 -53.99 13.12
C ASP A 253 -18.81 -54.59 14.52
N ALA A 254 -19.79 -54.12 15.29
CA ALA A 254 -20.11 -54.73 16.60
C ALA A 254 -20.50 -56.21 16.48
N LYS A 255 -21.34 -56.57 15.48
CA LYS A 255 -21.67 -57.97 15.17
C LYS A 255 -20.42 -58.79 14.83
N TYR A 256 -19.52 -58.24 13.99
CA TYR A 256 -18.24 -58.89 13.67
C TYR A 256 -17.37 -59.05 14.92
N GLN A 257 -17.26 -58.02 15.76
CA GLN A 257 -16.46 -58.06 16.98
C GLN A 257 -16.95 -59.11 18.00
N ALA A 258 -18.25 -59.39 18.02
CA ALA A 258 -18.86 -60.43 18.85
C ALA A 258 -18.59 -61.87 18.38
N LEU A 259 -18.09 -62.06 17.16
CA LEU A 259 -17.70 -63.38 16.65
C LEU A 259 -16.47 -63.94 17.39
N THR A 260 -16.39 -65.26 17.48
CA THR A 260 -15.21 -65.96 18.00
C THR A 260 -14.02 -65.77 17.06
N ALA A 261 -12.79 -65.94 17.56
CA ALA A 261 -11.59 -65.76 16.74
C ALA A 261 -11.55 -66.65 15.48
N PRO A 262 -11.96 -67.93 15.52
CA PRO A 262 -12.09 -68.76 14.31
C PRO A 262 -13.17 -68.27 13.33
N ALA A 263 -14.30 -67.77 13.84
CA ALA A 263 -15.38 -67.24 13.01
C ALA A 263 -14.97 -65.95 12.30
N LYS A 264 -14.25 -65.04 12.99
CA LYS A 264 -13.65 -63.83 12.41
C LYS A 264 -12.70 -64.15 11.26
N ALA A 265 -11.81 -65.12 11.45
CA ALA A 265 -10.84 -65.53 10.44
C ALA A 265 -11.48 -66.10 9.15
N SER A 266 -12.74 -66.55 9.24
CA SER A 266 -13.48 -67.11 8.11
C SER A 266 -14.27 -66.06 7.30
N VAL A 267 -14.39 -64.82 7.80
CA VAL A 267 -15.05 -63.70 7.08
C VAL A 267 -14.07 -63.10 6.08
N THR A 268 -14.24 -63.42 4.79
CA THR A 268 -13.24 -63.12 3.74
C THR A 268 -13.26 -61.68 3.23
N ASN A 269 -14.34 -60.93 3.44
CA ASN A 269 -14.51 -59.55 2.95
C ASN A 269 -14.49 -58.49 4.06
N TYR A 270 -13.94 -58.82 5.24
CA TYR A 270 -13.85 -57.89 6.37
C TYR A 270 -13.14 -56.58 6.04
N ASP A 271 -12.20 -56.59 5.09
CA ASP A 271 -11.51 -55.37 4.63
C ASP A 271 -12.47 -54.31 4.08
N VAL A 272 -13.62 -54.71 3.50
CA VAL A 272 -14.67 -53.79 3.04
C VAL A 272 -15.32 -53.08 4.22
N LEU A 273 -15.70 -53.81 5.25
CA LEU A 273 -16.28 -53.25 6.47
C LEU A 273 -15.29 -52.34 7.20
N LYS A 274 -14.05 -52.80 7.36
CA LYS A 274 -12.96 -52.03 7.96
C LYS A 274 -12.71 -50.73 7.21
N ARG A 275 -12.74 -50.76 5.88
CA ARG A 275 -12.62 -49.56 5.04
C ARG A 275 -13.84 -48.66 5.20
N ALA A 276 -15.06 -49.18 5.17
CA ALA A 276 -16.28 -48.40 5.37
C ALA A 276 -16.28 -47.64 6.71
N VAL A 277 -15.83 -48.29 7.80
CA VAL A 277 -15.65 -47.64 9.11
C VAL A 277 -14.67 -46.46 9.00
N ALA A 278 -13.52 -46.67 8.39
CA ALA A 278 -12.48 -45.64 8.23
C ALA A 278 -12.95 -44.49 7.33
N ASP A 279 -13.66 -44.79 6.25
CA ASP A 279 -14.17 -43.82 5.28
C ASP A 279 -15.29 -42.97 5.92
N VAL A 280 -16.20 -43.57 6.69
CA VAL A 280 -17.20 -42.83 7.49
C VAL A 280 -16.53 -41.89 8.49
N GLU A 281 -15.50 -42.34 9.20
CA GLU A 281 -14.75 -41.50 10.14
C GLU A 281 -14.05 -40.33 9.42
N LEU A 282 -13.45 -40.59 8.27
CA LEU A 282 -12.77 -39.59 7.44
C LEU A 282 -13.74 -38.50 6.98
N ILE A 283 -14.90 -38.88 6.42
CA ILE A 283 -15.92 -37.94 5.94
C ILE A 283 -16.55 -37.18 7.10
N SER A 284 -16.85 -37.84 8.22
CA SER A 284 -17.38 -37.19 9.42
C SER A 284 -16.43 -36.10 9.96
N LYS A 285 -15.13 -36.40 10.03
CA LYS A 285 -14.10 -35.43 10.45
C LYS A 285 -14.01 -34.24 9.49
N LEU A 286 -14.16 -34.46 8.19
CA LEU A 286 -14.16 -33.39 7.21
C LEU A 286 -15.41 -32.52 7.34
N ALA A 287 -16.59 -33.11 7.52
CA ALA A 287 -17.84 -32.38 7.77
C ALA A 287 -17.75 -31.50 9.04
N GLU A 288 -17.22 -32.05 10.15
CA GLU A 288 -16.96 -31.25 11.35
C GLU A 288 -15.99 -30.09 11.11
N LYS A 289 -14.96 -30.30 10.27
CA LYS A 289 -14.00 -29.26 9.90
C LYS A 289 -14.70 -28.13 9.12
N VAL A 290 -15.64 -28.47 8.25
CA VAL A 290 -16.47 -27.51 7.49
C VAL A 290 -17.38 -26.70 8.41
N ASP A 291 -18.03 -27.35 9.39
CA ASP A 291 -18.94 -26.67 10.32
C ASP A 291 -18.22 -25.63 11.21
N LYS A 292 -16.97 -25.92 11.58
CA LYS A 292 -16.13 -25.07 12.44
C LYS A 292 -15.53 -23.85 11.72
N VAL A 293 -15.75 -23.66 10.43
CA VAL A 293 -15.19 -22.53 9.66
C VAL A 293 -15.54 -21.17 10.26
N LYS A 294 -16.75 -21.02 10.82
CA LYS A 294 -17.22 -19.76 11.46
C LYS A 294 -16.47 -19.39 12.73
N GLU A 295 -15.74 -20.34 13.32
CA GLU A 295 -14.95 -20.16 14.54
C GLU A 295 -13.49 -19.76 14.24
N VAL A 296 -13.10 -19.75 12.96
CA VAL A 296 -11.72 -19.46 12.52
C VAL A 296 -11.50 -17.95 12.37
N SER A 297 -10.34 -17.47 12.83
CA SER A 297 -9.96 -16.07 12.68
C SER A 297 -9.80 -15.67 11.21
N GLU A 298 -10.09 -14.41 10.88
CA GLU A 298 -9.97 -13.89 9.51
C GLU A 298 -8.55 -14.07 8.91
N LYS A 299 -7.53 -14.05 9.77
CA LYS A 299 -6.12 -14.25 9.37
C LYS A 299 -5.83 -15.68 8.93
N ASP A 300 -6.45 -16.67 9.58
CA ASP A 300 -6.17 -18.09 9.34
C ASP A 300 -7.20 -18.75 8.39
N LEU A 301 -8.33 -18.08 8.16
CA LEU A 301 -9.46 -18.57 7.38
C LEU A 301 -9.05 -19.09 6.00
N GLN A 302 -8.23 -18.33 5.25
CA GLN A 302 -7.83 -18.72 3.90
C GLN A 302 -7.00 -20.01 3.88
N LYS A 303 -6.11 -20.19 4.86
CA LYS A 303 -5.33 -21.43 5.01
C LYS A 303 -6.25 -22.59 5.40
N TYR A 304 -7.16 -22.35 6.34
CA TYR A 304 -8.10 -23.36 6.82
C TYR A 304 -9.04 -23.87 5.72
N LEU A 305 -9.59 -22.96 4.92
CA LEU A 305 -10.42 -23.30 3.74
C LEU A 305 -9.63 -24.10 2.70
N LYS A 306 -8.37 -23.73 2.45
CA LYS A 306 -7.49 -24.48 1.55
C LYS A 306 -7.26 -25.91 2.04
N GLU A 307 -7.05 -26.10 3.34
CA GLU A 307 -6.88 -27.45 3.89
C GLU A 307 -8.17 -28.28 3.81
N ILE A 308 -9.35 -27.66 3.90
CA ILE A 308 -10.64 -28.34 3.68
C ILE A 308 -10.76 -28.80 2.22
N GLU A 309 -10.47 -27.91 1.27
CA GLU A 309 -10.46 -28.22 -0.16
C GLU A 309 -9.49 -29.36 -0.47
N GLU A 310 -8.23 -29.27 -0.01
CA GLU A 310 -7.21 -30.29 -0.19
C GLU A 310 -7.56 -31.63 0.49
N SER A 311 -8.35 -31.62 1.56
CA SER A 311 -8.85 -32.84 2.21
C SER A 311 -9.95 -33.51 1.39
N TYR A 312 -10.90 -32.75 0.85
CA TYR A 312 -11.95 -33.28 -0.02
C TYR A 312 -11.38 -33.80 -1.35
N ASP A 313 -10.43 -33.09 -1.94
CA ASP A 313 -9.80 -33.44 -3.21
C ASP A 313 -8.98 -34.74 -3.17
N LYS A 314 -8.59 -35.20 -1.99
CA LYS A 314 -7.88 -36.48 -1.77
C LYS A 314 -8.80 -37.68 -1.65
N LEU A 315 -10.09 -37.47 -1.45
CA LEU A 315 -11.05 -38.55 -1.35
C LEU A 315 -11.11 -39.29 -2.68
N ASP A 316 -11.10 -40.61 -2.67
CA ASP A 316 -11.40 -41.38 -3.88
C ASP A 316 -12.91 -41.46 -4.15
N LEU A 317 -13.29 -42.01 -5.30
CA LEU A 317 -14.67 -42.08 -5.74
C LEU A 317 -15.58 -42.87 -4.76
N LEU A 318 -15.04 -43.93 -4.15
CA LEU A 318 -15.79 -44.70 -3.16
C LEU A 318 -16.01 -43.88 -1.89
N GLN A 319 -14.99 -43.18 -1.39
CA GLN A 319 -15.13 -42.26 -0.25
C GLN A 319 -16.11 -41.12 -0.53
N ARG A 320 -16.05 -40.52 -1.73
CA ARG A 320 -16.97 -39.44 -2.14
C ARG A 320 -18.42 -39.90 -2.23
N SER A 321 -18.68 -41.19 -2.47
CA SER A 321 -20.07 -41.70 -2.50
C SER A 321 -20.82 -41.52 -1.18
N LEU A 322 -20.10 -41.35 -0.05
CA LEU A 322 -20.68 -41.02 1.26
C LEU A 322 -21.15 -39.57 1.38
N ASP A 323 -20.73 -38.68 0.47
CA ASP A 323 -21.26 -37.33 0.34
C ASP A 323 -22.54 -37.32 -0.50
N VAL A 324 -23.65 -37.70 0.16
CA VAL A 324 -24.95 -37.85 -0.49
C VAL A 324 -25.38 -36.52 -1.15
N ASN A 325 -25.73 -36.59 -2.44
CA ASN A 325 -26.10 -35.44 -3.28
C ASN A 325 -25.01 -34.36 -3.39
N ASP A 326 -23.73 -34.70 -3.19
CA ASP A 326 -22.61 -33.75 -3.20
C ASP A 326 -22.83 -32.56 -2.23
N SER A 327 -23.51 -32.81 -1.10
CA SER A 327 -23.92 -31.78 -0.13
C SER A 327 -22.74 -31.13 0.59
N LEU A 328 -21.77 -31.93 1.01
CA LEU A 328 -20.52 -31.49 1.63
C LEU A 328 -19.67 -30.75 0.60
N TYR A 329 -19.54 -31.30 -0.62
CA TYR A 329 -18.88 -30.60 -1.72
C TYR A 329 -19.50 -29.23 -2.00
N THR A 330 -20.84 -29.16 -2.08
CA THR A 330 -21.57 -27.90 -2.31
C THR A 330 -21.34 -26.89 -1.18
N SER A 331 -21.25 -27.37 0.06
CA SER A 331 -20.95 -26.54 1.23
C SER A 331 -19.52 -26.02 1.19
N ILE A 332 -18.53 -26.89 0.91
CA ILE A 332 -17.12 -26.53 0.74
C ILE A 332 -16.98 -25.50 -0.41
N LYS A 333 -17.60 -25.77 -1.54
CA LYS A 333 -17.64 -24.89 -2.71
C LYS A 333 -18.23 -23.53 -2.38
N SER A 334 -19.32 -23.48 -1.61
CA SER A 334 -19.94 -22.22 -1.17
C SER A 334 -19.06 -21.42 -0.22
N LEU A 335 -18.22 -22.08 0.58
CA LEU A 335 -17.23 -21.45 1.46
C LEU A 335 -15.98 -20.97 0.71
N LEU A 336 -15.59 -21.68 -0.36
CA LEU A 336 -14.50 -21.31 -1.26
C LEU A 336 -14.91 -20.26 -2.29
N LYS A 337 -16.21 -20.06 -2.48
CA LYS A 337 -16.75 -18.97 -3.30
C LYS A 337 -16.25 -17.67 -2.68
N ASP A 338 -15.32 -17.02 -3.37
CA ASP A 338 -14.86 -15.68 -3.01
C ASP A 338 -15.59 -14.66 -3.89
N PRO A 339 -16.84 -14.26 -3.56
CA PRO A 339 -17.50 -13.17 -4.27
C PRO A 339 -16.72 -11.85 -4.17
N SER A 340 -15.80 -11.75 -3.20
CA SER A 340 -15.02 -10.54 -3.01
C SER A 340 -13.98 -10.31 -4.11
N ASP A 341 -13.46 -11.34 -4.79
CA ASP A 341 -12.47 -11.13 -5.85
C ASP A 341 -13.07 -10.31 -7.00
N ILE A 342 -14.30 -10.62 -7.43
CA ILE A 342 -14.98 -9.91 -8.52
C ILE A 342 -15.31 -8.47 -8.11
N GLU A 343 -15.83 -8.26 -6.91
CA GLU A 343 -16.12 -6.92 -6.39
C GLU A 343 -14.85 -6.07 -6.23
N GLN A 344 -13.78 -6.65 -5.67
CA GLN A 344 -12.49 -5.99 -5.51
C GLN A 344 -11.88 -5.64 -6.87
N ILE A 345 -12.00 -6.51 -7.87
CA ILE A 345 -11.49 -6.25 -9.22
C ILE A 345 -12.32 -5.19 -9.95
N ASN A 346 -13.66 -5.24 -9.83
CA ASN A 346 -14.52 -4.19 -10.36
C ASN A 346 -14.18 -2.83 -9.74
N GLU A 347 -13.89 -2.81 -8.43
CA GLU A 347 -13.46 -1.59 -7.74
C GLU A 347 -12.07 -1.14 -8.19
N VAL A 348 -11.10 -2.05 -8.38
CA VAL A 348 -9.79 -1.74 -8.98
C VAL A 348 -9.97 -1.12 -10.38
N ARG A 349 -10.89 -1.65 -11.21
CA ARG A 349 -11.19 -1.09 -12.53
C ARG A 349 -11.75 0.33 -12.42
N ARG A 350 -12.75 0.53 -11.56
CA ARG A 350 -13.33 1.86 -11.30
C ARG A 350 -12.26 2.84 -10.84
N LEU A 351 -11.35 2.41 -9.96
CA LEU A 351 -10.24 3.22 -9.46
C LEU A 351 -9.23 3.56 -10.54
N ASN A 352 -8.83 2.60 -11.38
CA ASN A 352 -7.91 2.85 -12.49
C ASN A 352 -8.50 3.85 -13.50
N GLN A 353 -9.80 3.73 -13.80
CA GLN A 353 -10.54 4.69 -14.62
C GLN A 353 -10.61 6.07 -13.96
N ALA A 354 -10.86 6.14 -12.65
CA ALA A 354 -10.86 7.40 -11.91
C ALA A 354 -9.48 8.08 -11.91
N ILE A 355 -8.39 7.31 -11.77
CA ILE A 355 -7.02 7.82 -11.81
C ILE A 355 -6.69 8.40 -13.20
N VAL A 356 -6.98 7.68 -14.28
CA VAL A 356 -6.80 8.18 -15.65
C VAL A 356 -7.71 9.38 -15.91
N GLY A 357 -8.94 9.34 -15.40
CA GLY A 357 -9.94 10.40 -15.48
C GLY A 357 -9.58 11.69 -14.72
N LEU A 358 -8.51 11.69 -13.91
CA LEU A 358 -7.94 12.94 -13.38
C LEU A 358 -7.35 13.81 -14.49
N LEU A 359 -6.98 13.21 -15.63
CA LEU A 359 -6.36 13.90 -16.76
C LEU A 359 -7.32 14.01 -17.94
N LYS A 360 -7.18 15.11 -18.68
CA LYS A 360 -7.77 15.29 -20.01
C LYS A 360 -6.73 15.75 -21.00
N TYR A 361 -6.90 15.32 -22.25
CA TYR A 361 -5.97 15.56 -23.35
C TYR A 361 -6.66 16.39 -24.42
N GLU A 362 -6.24 17.63 -24.59
CA GLU A 362 -6.85 18.59 -25.53
C GLU A 362 -5.73 19.41 -26.20
N ASN A 363 -5.84 19.65 -27.50
CA ASN A 363 -4.92 20.53 -28.25
C ASN A 363 -3.43 20.22 -28.04
N ALA A 364 -3.07 18.93 -28.07
CA ALA A 364 -1.71 18.45 -27.80
C ALA A 364 -1.16 18.82 -26.40
N LEU A 365 -2.03 18.98 -25.39
CA LEU A 365 -1.66 19.26 -24.00
C LEU A 365 -2.40 18.35 -23.01
N VAL A 366 -1.75 18.06 -21.88
CA VAL A 366 -2.36 17.40 -20.72
C VAL A 366 -2.82 18.45 -19.72
N LYS A 367 -4.05 18.30 -19.23
CA LYS A 367 -4.62 19.12 -18.15
C LYS A 367 -5.21 18.21 -17.08
N TYR A 368 -5.35 18.72 -15.87
CA TYR A 368 -6.25 18.10 -14.89
C TYR A 368 -7.70 18.38 -15.28
N VAL A 369 -8.59 17.41 -15.07
CA VAL A 369 -10.04 17.59 -15.23
C VAL A 369 -10.58 18.54 -14.18
N PRO A 370 -10.27 18.38 -12.87
CA PRO A 370 -10.55 19.41 -11.89
C PRO A 370 -9.79 20.70 -12.21
N ALA A 371 -10.52 21.81 -12.35
CA ALA A 371 -9.97 23.10 -12.78
C ALA A 371 -9.36 23.94 -11.65
N SER A 372 -9.37 23.45 -10.39
CA SER A 372 -8.76 24.14 -9.25
C SER A 372 -7.96 23.16 -8.39
N LYS A 373 -7.01 23.72 -7.64
CA LYS A 373 -6.20 22.97 -6.66
C LYS A 373 -7.08 22.24 -5.64
N GLU A 374 -8.13 22.89 -5.13
CA GLU A 374 -9.05 22.32 -4.14
C GLU A 374 -9.84 21.15 -4.71
N ALA A 375 -10.41 21.31 -5.90
CA ALA A 375 -11.17 20.24 -6.54
C ALA A 375 -10.30 19.04 -6.90
N LEU A 376 -9.06 19.27 -7.37
CA LEU A 376 -8.10 18.20 -7.63
C LEU A 376 -7.73 17.47 -6.32
N GLN A 377 -7.50 18.22 -5.24
CA GLN A 377 -7.19 17.64 -3.94
C GLN A 377 -8.32 16.75 -3.43
N THR A 378 -9.58 17.20 -3.50
CA THR A 378 -10.74 16.38 -3.14
C THR A 378 -10.85 15.10 -3.98
N ALA A 379 -10.63 15.20 -5.29
CA ALA A 379 -10.67 14.03 -6.18
C ALA A 379 -9.56 13.01 -5.84
N VAL A 380 -8.34 13.49 -5.60
CA VAL A 380 -7.19 12.65 -5.20
C VAL A 380 -7.43 11.97 -3.86
N GLU A 381 -7.90 12.71 -2.85
CA GLU A 381 -8.19 12.18 -1.51
C GLU A 381 -9.30 11.12 -1.54
N ALA A 382 -10.34 11.32 -2.37
CA ALA A 382 -11.39 10.33 -2.56
C ALA A 382 -10.85 9.03 -3.17
N ILE A 383 -10.01 9.12 -4.21
CA ILE A 383 -9.36 7.96 -4.83
C ILE A 383 -8.46 7.25 -3.82
N GLU A 384 -7.62 7.97 -3.06
CA GLU A 384 -6.74 7.35 -2.05
C GLU A 384 -7.54 6.65 -0.94
N LYS A 385 -8.66 7.23 -0.50
CA LYS A 385 -9.55 6.62 0.48
C LYS A 385 -10.19 5.34 -0.04
N ASP A 386 -10.59 5.31 -1.31
CA ASP A 386 -11.19 4.13 -1.93
C ASP A 386 -10.15 3.03 -2.18
N ILE A 387 -8.92 3.37 -2.60
CA ILE A 387 -7.80 2.43 -2.66
C ILE A 387 -7.55 1.80 -1.28
N ALA A 388 -7.63 2.59 -0.19
CA ALA A 388 -7.44 2.07 1.16
C ALA A 388 -8.55 1.09 1.62
N LYS A 389 -9.73 1.11 1.00
CA LYS A 389 -10.79 0.12 1.28
C LYS A 389 -10.56 -1.23 0.61
N LEU A 390 -9.72 -1.29 -0.43
CA LEU A 390 -9.37 -2.56 -1.08
C LEU A 390 -8.61 -3.48 -0.11
N LYS A 391 -8.83 -4.78 -0.24
CA LYS A 391 -8.01 -5.82 0.42
C LYS A 391 -6.54 -5.66 0.01
N GLN A 392 -5.62 -6.03 0.90
CA GLN A 392 -4.19 -5.72 0.78
C GLN A 392 -3.55 -6.22 -0.53
N ASN A 393 -3.96 -7.39 -1.02
CA ASN A 393 -3.50 -7.97 -2.29
C ASN A 393 -3.97 -7.15 -3.52
N TYR A 394 -5.15 -6.55 -3.48
CA TYR A 394 -5.72 -5.78 -4.59
C TYR A 394 -5.18 -4.36 -4.72
N ARG A 395 -4.76 -3.73 -3.61
CA ARG A 395 -4.13 -2.40 -3.62
C ARG A 395 -2.94 -2.32 -4.58
N SER A 396 -2.17 -3.40 -4.68
CA SER A 396 -1.00 -3.50 -5.58
C SER A 396 -1.35 -3.65 -7.07
N THR A 397 -2.62 -3.95 -7.37
CA THR A 397 -3.14 -4.10 -8.74
C THR A 397 -3.69 -2.78 -9.30
N VAL A 398 -3.86 -1.76 -8.45
CA VAL A 398 -4.22 -0.40 -8.89
C VAL A 398 -3.07 0.17 -9.71
N GLN A 399 -3.35 0.44 -10.99
CA GLN A 399 -2.41 0.92 -11.99
C GLN A 399 -2.40 2.46 -12.07
N ASN A 400 -1.53 3.01 -12.91
CA ASN A 400 -1.43 4.46 -13.16
C ASN A 400 -1.17 5.34 -11.92
N GLN A 401 -0.67 4.76 -10.81
CA GLN A 401 -0.39 5.50 -9.56
C GLN A 401 0.60 6.67 -9.73
N ALA A 402 1.40 6.68 -10.80
CA ALA A 402 2.24 7.82 -11.15
C ALA A 402 1.42 9.10 -11.37
N ILE A 403 0.23 9.00 -11.97
CA ILE A 403 -0.69 10.15 -12.18
C ILE A 403 -1.13 10.72 -10.83
N LEU A 404 -1.49 9.84 -9.88
CA LEU A 404 -1.93 10.24 -8.54
C LEU A 404 -0.79 10.93 -7.78
N ASN A 405 0.43 10.37 -7.84
CA ASN A 405 1.62 10.94 -7.21
C ASN A 405 1.99 12.30 -7.81
N ASP A 406 1.91 12.43 -9.14
CA ASP A 406 2.17 13.69 -9.84
C ASP A 406 1.13 14.75 -9.44
N ALA A 407 -0.16 14.39 -9.38
CA ALA A 407 -1.23 15.28 -8.92
C ALA A 407 -0.97 15.80 -7.49
N LYS A 408 -0.57 14.91 -6.57
CA LYS A 408 -0.20 15.30 -5.19
C LYS A 408 1.00 16.26 -5.16
N SER A 409 2.01 15.99 -5.98
CA SER A 409 3.18 16.86 -6.10
C SER A 409 2.81 18.25 -6.64
N ASP A 410 1.96 18.28 -7.66
CA ASP A 410 1.48 19.51 -8.30
C ASP A 410 0.62 20.33 -7.34
N ILE A 411 -0.31 19.71 -6.60
CA ILE A 411 -1.11 20.37 -5.54
C ILE A 411 -0.18 21.08 -4.55
N LYS A 412 0.82 20.36 -4.02
CA LYS A 412 1.75 20.92 -3.02
C LYS A 412 2.56 22.09 -3.58
N LYS A 413 3.01 22.02 -4.83
CA LYS A 413 3.74 23.11 -5.48
C LYS A 413 2.85 24.34 -5.69
N VAL A 414 1.61 24.15 -6.13
CA VAL A 414 0.65 25.25 -6.32
C VAL A 414 0.27 25.87 -4.97
N GLU A 415 0.09 25.08 -3.93
CA GLU A 415 -0.14 25.58 -2.56
C GLU A 415 1.05 26.43 -2.06
N GLN A 416 2.28 25.98 -2.28
CA GLN A 416 3.49 26.76 -1.96
C GLN A 416 3.57 28.07 -2.74
N PHE A 417 3.19 28.06 -4.02
CA PHE A 417 3.11 29.26 -4.84
C PHE A 417 2.06 30.23 -4.27
N ILE A 418 0.85 29.75 -3.97
CA ILE A 418 -0.23 30.57 -3.38
C ILE A 418 0.21 31.19 -2.04
N LYS A 419 0.87 30.44 -1.17
CA LYS A 419 1.41 30.96 0.11
C LYS A 419 2.42 32.10 -0.08
N SER A 420 3.08 32.19 -1.23
CA SER A 420 4.02 33.30 -1.48
C SER A 420 3.34 34.67 -1.51
N PHE A 421 2.03 34.73 -1.75
CA PHE A 421 1.21 35.95 -1.72
C PHE A 421 0.93 36.46 -0.30
N GLU A 422 1.10 35.66 0.75
CA GLU A 422 0.96 36.14 2.14
C GLU A 422 1.96 37.27 2.47
N LYS A 423 3.03 37.39 1.67
CA LYS A 423 4.01 38.47 1.77
C LYS A 423 3.53 39.80 1.16
N LEU A 424 2.46 39.78 0.35
CA LEU A 424 1.80 40.98 -0.19
C LEU A 424 0.75 41.45 0.81
N SER A 425 1.10 42.46 1.61
CA SER A 425 0.20 43.10 2.57
C SER A 425 -0.37 44.40 1.97
N GLN A 426 -1.62 44.72 2.33
CA GLN A 426 -2.25 46.01 1.99
C GLN A 426 -1.47 47.22 2.50
N ASN A 427 -0.67 47.06 3.56
CA ASN A 427 0.16 48.14 4.12
C ASN A 427 1.55 48.25 3.47
N ASN A 428 1.85 47.44 2.45
CA ASN A 428 3.14 47.54 1.76
C ASN A 428 3.21 48.81 0.93
N THR A 429 4.36 49.49 0.97
CA THR A 429 4.66 50.58 0.04
C THR A 429 4.74 50.02 -1.38
N PRO A 430 4.46 50.84 -2.42
CA PRO A 430 4.54 50.41 -3.82
C PRO A 430 5.85 49.69 -4.20
N ASN A 431 7.01 50.22 -3.81
CA ASN A 431 8.30 49.56 -4.02
C ASN A 431 8.36 48.16 -3.39
N LYS A 432 7.86 48.02 -2.15
CA LYS A 432 7.82 46.72 -1.47
C LYS A 432 6.88 45.75 -2.19
N GLN A 433 5.74 46.22 -2.68
CA GLN A 433 4.83 45.41 -3.50
C GLN A 433 5.52 44.90 -4.77
N VAL A 434 6.16 45.77 -5.54
CA VAL A 434 6.91 45.39 -6.77
C VAL A 434 8.05 44.40 -6.45
N THR A 435 8.76 44.60 -5.34
CA THR A 435 9.86 43.72 -4.93
C THR A 435 9.37 42.31 -4.56
N VAL A 436 8.26 42.22 -3.83
CA VAL A 436 7.63 40.94 -3.50
C VAL A 436 7.06 40.29 -4.76
N ALA A 437 6.35 41.06 -5.59
CA ALA A 437 5.77 40.62 -6.85
C ALA A 437 6.81 40.01 -7.79
N LYS A 438 8.00 40.62 -7.91
CA LYS A 438 9.13 40.04 -8.67
C LYS A 438 9.51 38.63 -8.21
N SER A 439 9.50 38.37 -6.90
CA SER A 439 9.82 37.06 -6.34
C SER A 439 8.70 36.05 -6.63
N ILE A 440 7.44 36.49 -6.53
CA ILE A 440 6.26 35.69 -6.85
C ILE A 440 6.23 35.35 -8.35
N ARG A 441 6.46 36.33 -9.23
CA ARG A 441 6.59 36.14 -10.68
C ARG A 441 7.67 35.12 -11.03
N SER A 442 8.82 35.19 -10.36
CA SER A 442 9.90 34.21 -10.54
C SER A 442 9.49 32.78 -10.13
N ALA A 443 8.56 32.63 -9.17
CA ALA A 443 7.99 31.34 -8.81
C ALA A 443 6.90 30.89 -9.79
N TYR A 444 6.05 31.82 -10.25
CA TYR A 444 5.01 31.60 -11.26
C TYR A 444 5.60 31.06 -12.56
N GLU A 445 6.68 31.67 -13.07
CA GLU A 445 7.36 31.25 -14.31
C GLU A 445 8.02 29.87 -14.24
N LYS A 446 8.22 29.33 -13.02
CA LYS A 446 8.77 27.98 -12.80
C LYS A 446 7.68 26.89 -12.76
N LEU A 447 6.41 27.27 -12.75
CA LEU A 447 5.32 26.31 -12.74
C LEU A 447 5.22 25.61 -14.11
N THR A 448 4.94 24.31 -14.05
CA THR A 448 4.62 23.52 -15.25
C THR A 448 3.23 23.94 -15.76
N PHE A 449 2.91 23.57 -16.99
CA PHE A 449 1.60 23.89 -17.56
C PHE A 449 0.43 23.36 -16.73
N LYS A 450 0.51 22.09 -16.27
CA LYS A 450 -0.51 21.50 -15.39
C LYS A 450 -0.66 22.28 -14.08
N GLN A 451 0.44 22.71 -13.46
CA GLN A 451 0.41 23.50 -12.23
C GLN A 451 -0.20 24.88 -12.44
N LEU A 452 0.14 25.58 -13.53
CA LEU A 452 -0.43 26.89 -13.85
C LEU A 452 -1.95 26.85 -14.01
N GLN A 453 -2.49 25.79 -14.61
CA GLN A 453 -3.94 25.64 -14.77
C GLN A 453 -4.69 25.51 -13.45
N LEU A 454 -4.01 25.09 -12.37
CA LEU A 454 -4.59 25.00 -11.03
C LEU A 454 -4.51 26.31 -10.25
N VAL A 455 -3.76 27.31 -10.74
CA VAL A 455 -3.63 28.62 -10.11
C VAL A 455 -4.91 29.42 -10.38
N PRO A 456 -5.67 29.83 -9.35
CA PRO A 456 -6.88 30.63 -9.54
C PRO A 456 -6.56 32.01 -10.15
N SER A 457 -7.43 32.50 -11.03
CA SER A 457 -7.20 33.74 -11.80
C SER A 457 -7.10 35.01 -10.94
N ASN A 458 -7.71 35.04 -9.75
CA ASN A 458 -7.59 36.15 -8.82
C ASN A 458 -6.14 36.35 -8.34
N TYR A 459 -5.35 35.28 -8.16
CA TYR A 459 -3.92 35.41 -7.79
C TYR A 459 -3.08 36.01 -8.91
N VAL A 460 -3.42 35.73 -10.17
CA VAL A 460 -2.76 36.38 -11.32
C VAL A 460 -3.09 37.86 -11.35
N THR A 461 -4.34 38.23 -11.05
CA THR A 461 -4.76 39.64 -10.98
C THR A 461 -4.02 40.38 -9.86
N ILE A 462 -3.96 39.80 -8.66
CA ILE A 462 -3.22 40.37 -7.51
C ILE A 462 -1.73 40.54 -7.85
N LEU A 463 -1.14 39.58 -8.57
CA LEU A 463 0.26 39.66 -8.99
C LEU A 463 0.48 40.85 -9.95
N LEU A 464 -0.37 41.01 -10.96
CA LEU A 464 -0.29 42.12 -11.92
C LEU A 464 -0.45 43.48 -11.22
N GLU A 465 -1.45 43.62 -10.34
CA GLU A 465 -1.65 44.84 -9.55
C GLU A 465 -0.41 45.20 -8.70
N ALA A 466 0.25 44.19 -8.11
CA ALA A 466 1.46 44.40 -7.32
C ALA A 466 2.70 44.71 -8.17
N GLU A 467 2.78 44.21 -9.41
CA GLU A 467 3.84 44.56 -10.38
C GLU A 467 3.71 46.00 -10.87
N ASP A 468 2.47 46.47 -11.03
CA ASP A 468 2.14 47.81 -11.52
C ASP A 468 1.97 48.84 -10.39
N ALA A 469 2.23 48.47 -9.13
CA ALA A 469 2.03 49.33 -7.98
C ALA A 469 2.77 50.68 -8.05
N GLU A 470 3.90 50.74 -8.75
CA GLU A 470 4.69 51.97 -8.95
C GLU A 470 4.27 52.79 -10.19
N ASP A 471 3.40 52.28 -11.07
CA ASP A 471 3.14 52.90 -12.39
C ASP A 471 2.53 54.31 -12.27
N ASN A 472 1.66 54.57 -11.28
CA ASN A 472 1.16 55.92 -11.00
C ASN A 472 2.28 56.89 -10.58
N GLN A 473 3.26 56.41 -9.81
CA GLN A 473 4.42 57.22 -9.41
C GLN A 473 5.32 57.52 -10.62
N ILE A 474 5.51 56.52 -11.50
CA ILE A 474 6.29 56.66 -12.73
C ILE A 474 5.64 57.68 -13.67
N GLN A 475 4.33 57.59 -13.89
CA GLN A 475 3.59 58.54 -14.72
C GLN A 475 3.69 59.95 -14.17
N LYS A 476 3.44 60.14 -12.87
CA LYS A 476 3.56 61.44 -12.20
C LYS A 476 4.97 62.02 -12.33
N LEU A 477 6.00 61.22 -12.07
CA LEU A 477 7.39 61.65 -12.20
C LEU A 477 7.73 62.05 -13.63
N ASN A 478 7.31 61.28 -14.63
CA ASN A 478 7.53 61.64 -16.04
C ASN A 478 6.85 62.96 -16.42
N ILE A 479 5.65 63.22 -15.91
CA ILE A 479 4.94 64.50 -16.09
C ILE A 479 5.69 65.64 -15.40
N ASP A 480 6.05 65.46 -14.13
CA ASP A 480 6.80 66.45 -13.34
C ASP A 480 8.14 66.78 -14.03
N ILE A 481 8.89 65.77 -14.49
CA ILE A 481 10.15 65.94 -15.21
C ILE A 481 9.92 66.70 -16.51
N ALA A 482 8.92 66.32 -17.30
CA ALA A 482 8.62 66.99 -18.56
C ALA A 482 8.35 68.49 -18.34
N GLY A 483 7.60 68.87 -17.30
CA GLY A 483 7.33 70.27 -16.97
C GLY A 483 8.58 71.12 -16.69
N TYR A 484 9.70 70.51 -16.30
CA TYR A 484 10.94 71.22 -15.97
C TYR A 484 11.98 71.25 -17.09
N VAL A 485 11.99 70.25 -17.97
CA VAL A 485 13.08 70.10 -18.94
C VAL A 485 12.61 69.87 -20.37
N TYR A 486 11.33 69.60 -20.62
CA TYR A 486 10.84 69.31 -21.99
C TYR A 486 11.01 70.52 -22.89
N GLY A 487 11.63 70.31 -24.06
CA GLY A 487 11.92 71.38 -25.01
C GLY A 487 12.99 72.38 -24.55
N ALA A 488 13.70 72.12 -23.46
CA ALA A 488 14.78 72.99 -23.00
C ALA A 488 15.97 72.92 -23.97
N ILE A 489 16.20 74.02 -24.70
CA ILE A 489 17.31 74.17 -25.66
C ILE A 489 18.17 75.34 -25.20
N ASP A 490 17.62 76.55 -25.21
CA ASP A 490 18.31 77.79 -24.82
C ASP A 490 17.77 78.38 -23.51
N SER A 491 16.59 77.95 -23.06
CA SER A 491 16.00 78.27 -21.76
C SER A 491 15.24 77.07 -21.19
N TYR A 492 15.16 76.99 -19.86
CA TYR A 492 14.28 76.03 -19.20
C TYR A 492 12.80 76.48 -19.33
N PRO A 493 11.83 75.55 -19.44
CA PRO A 493 10.39 75.84 -19.53
C PRO A 493 9.77 76.33 -18.20
N ILE A 494 10.53 77.07 -17.40
CA ILE A 494 10.10 77.63 -16.11
C ILE A 494 10.53 79.10 -16.03
N ASP A 495 9.78 79.88 -15.26
CA ASP A 495 10.07 81.29 -15.01
C ASP A 495 10.24 81.51 -13.49
N PRO A 496 11.45 81.28 -12.94
CA PRO A 496 11.68 81.43 -11.52
C PRO A 496 11.65 82.91 -11.11
N SER A 497 11.22 83.17 -9.88
CA SER A 497 11.25 84.49 -9.25
C SER A 497 11.72 84.36 -7.80
N VAL A 498 11.95 85.48 -7.12
CA VAL A 498 12.29 85.48 -5.68
C VAL A 498 11.26 84.70 -4.83
N HIS A 499 9.98 84.70 -5.22
CA HIS A 499 8.90 84.04 -4.49
C HIS A 499 8.76 82.55 -4.86
N SER A 500 9.06 82.17 -6.10
CA SER A 500 8.91 80.78 -6.59
C SER A 500 10.20 79.95 -6.49
N TRP A 501 11.36 80.59 -6.32
CA TRP A 501 12.69 79.94 -6.33
C TRP A 501 12.76 78.70 -5.43
N GLN A 502 12.44 78.87 -4.14
CA GLN A 502 12.55 77.77 -3.17
C GLN A 502 11.56 76.64 -3.47
N SER A 503 10.38 76.96 -4.02
CA SER A 503 9.41 75.95 -4.43
C SER A 503 9.96 75.08 -5.56
N HIS A 504 10.60 75.69 -6.58
CA HIS A 504 11.21 74.92 -7.66
C HIS A 504 12.37 74.02 -7.16
N VAL A 505 13.24 74.54 -6.28
CA VAL A 505 14.32 73.75 -5.67
C VAL A 505 13.77 72.57 -4.87
N ASN A 506 12.72 72.80 -4.07
CA ASN A 506 12.07 71.75 -3.28
C ASN A 506 11.43 70.67 -4.19
N ASN A 507 10.76 71.06 -5.28
CA ASN A 507 10.16 70.13 -6.24
C ASN A 507 11.22 69.29 -6.97
N ILE A 508 12.33 69.90 -7.43
CA ILE A 508 13.44 69.16 -8.05
C ILE A 508 14.01 68.11 -7.09
N ASN A 509 14.22 68.49 -5.83
CA ASN A 509 14.71 67.56 -4.81
C ASN A 509 13.69 66.45 -4.50
N ARG A 510 12.38 66.78 -4.49
CA ARG A 510 11.31 65.78 -4.38
C ARG A 510 11.37 64.77 -5.52
N ILE A 511 11.43 65.22 -6.78
CA ILE A 511 11.52 64.35 -7.96
C ILE A 511 12.72 63.39 -7.84
N ILE A 512 13.89 63.91 -7.45
CA ILE A 512 15.10 63.10 -7.26
C ILE A 512 14.91 62.04 -6.15
N ASN A 513 14.29 62.41 -5.04
CA ASN A 513 14.06 61.50 -3.93
C ASN A 513 12.99 60.44 -4.25
N GLU A 514 11.90 60.83 -4.90
CA GLU A 514 10.85 59.91 -5.38
C GLU A 514 11.43 58.93 -6.41
N TYR A 515 12.24 59.40 -7.37
CA TYR A 515 12.96 58.52 -8.31
C TYR A 515 13.85 57.50 -7.60
N LYS A 516 14.63 57.93 -6.61
CA LYS A 516 15.49 57.04 -5.81
C LYS A 516 14.70 56.02 -4.99
N GLY A 517 13.44 56.32 -4.69
CA GLY A 517 12.51 55.45 -4.01
C GLY A 517 11.92 54.35 -4.90
N LEU A 518 12.07 54.43 -6.22
CA LEU A 518 11.57 53.42 -7.15
C LEU A 518 12.44 52.16 -7.16
N THR A 519 11.85 51.03 -7.54
CA THR A 519 12.64 49.85 -7.90
C THR A 519 13.49 50.10 -9.15
N LYS A 520 14.60 49.38 -9.30
CA LYS A 520 15.53 49.53 -10.44
C LYS A 520 14.85 49.42 -11.81
N ASN A 521 13.88 48.52 -11.95
CA ASN A 521 13.16 48.33 -13.21
C ASN A 521 12.19 49.50 -13.49
N SER A 522 11.47 49.96 -12.47
CA SER A 522 10.59 51.12 -12.56
C SER A 522 11.36 52.40 -12.86
N ALA A 523 12.51 52.61 -12.21
CA ALA A 523 13.41 53.74 -12.48
C ALA A 523 13.87 53.79 -13.95
N ALA A 524 14.06 52.63 -14.60
CA ALA A 524 14.42 52.56 -16.01
C ALA A 524 13.29 53.01 -16.97
N LYS A 525 12.03 53.06 -16.49
CA LYS A 525 10.89 53.61 -17.23
C LYS A 525 10.80 55.14 -17.14
N ILE A 526 11.65 55.80 -16.34
CA ILE A 526 11.64 57.26 -16.17
C ILE A 526 12.43 57.91 -17.29
N ILE A 527 11.81 58.89 -17.94
CA ILE A 527 12.32 59.57 -19.12
C ILE A 527 13.03 60.86 -18.68
N ARG A 528 14.23 61.11 -19.20
CA ARG A 528 15.00 62.37 -19.01
C ARG A 528 15.33 62.72 -17.55
N TYR A 529 15.42 61.73 -16.68
CA TYR A 529 15.86 61.91 -15.29
C TYR A 529 17.24 62.58 -15.17
N GLU A 530 18.18 62.25 -16.07
CA GLU A 530 19.52 62.87 -16.07
C GLU A 530 19.46 64.39 -16.26
N ASP A 531 18.48 64.90 -17.01
CA ASP A 531 18.31 66.32 -17.26
C ASP A 531 17.84 67.06 -15.98
N ILE A 532 17.11 66.38 -15.09
CA ILE A 532 16.80 66.92 -13.76
C ILE A 532 18.04 67.02 -12.87
N LEU A 533 18.97 66.06 -12.97
CA LEU A 533 20.23 66.14 -12.23
C LEU A 533 21.11 67.30 -12.73
N ILE A 534 21.05 67.59 -14.03
CA ILE A 534 21.69 68.77 -14.63
C ILE A 534 21.01 70.04 -14.12
N LEU A 535 19.67 70.12 -14.21
CA LEU A 535 18.90 71.26 -13.73
C LEU A 535 19.17 71.58 -12.25
N GLN A 536 19.29 70.56 -11.39
CA GLN A 536 19.65 70.75 -9.98
C GLN A 536 21.02 71.45 -9.80
N LYS A 537 22.00 71.12 -10.66
CA LYS A 537 23.31 71.79 -10.65
C LYS A 537 23.23 73.20 -11.21
N ASP A 538 22.41 73.40 -12.24
CA ASP A 538 22.22 74.70 -12.86
C ASP A 538 21.53 75.69 -11.93
N PHE A 539 20.52 75.25 -11.16
CA PHE A 539 19.93 76.05 -10.08
C PHE A 539 20.98 76.52 -9.07
N LYS A 540 21.93 75.67 -8.67
CA LYS A 540 23.02 76.06 -7.74
C LYS A 540 23.98 77.07 -8.38
N ALA A 541 24.27 76.92 -9.67
CA ALA A 541 25.13 77.86 -10.40
C ALA A 541 24.47 79.24 -10.52
N ALA A 542 23.18 79.27 -10.88
CA ALA A 542 22.38 80.49 -10.95
C ALA A 542 22.21 81.13 -9.56
N GLU A 543 21.93 80.36 -8.50
CA GLU A 543 21.76 80.87 -7.14
C GLU A 543 22.94 81.72 -6.66
N LYS A 544 24.16 81.28 -7.00
CA LYS A 544 25.38 82.02 -6.65
C LYS A 544 25.40 83.40 -7.30
N VAL A 545 25.07 83.47 -8.59
CA VAL A 545 25.05 84.72 -9.35
C VAL A 545 23.89 85.63 -8.89
N ILE A 546 22.71 85.07 -8.64
CA ILE A 546 21.55 85.79 -8.09
C ILE A 546 21.93 86.47 -6.76
N LYS A 547 22.56 85.73 -5.84
CA LYS A 547 23.01 86.28 -4.54
C LYS A 547 24.03 87.39 -4.71
N ASP A 548 24.98 87.23 -5.65
CA ASP A 548 25.96 88.27 -5.93
C ASP A 548 25.29 89.52 -6.52
N MET A 549 24.32 89.37 -7.43
CA MET A 549 23.53 90.48 -8.01
C MET A 549 22.68 91.20 -6.94
N ASP A 550 22.03 90.46 -6.04
CA ASP A 550 21.28 91.04 -4.91
C ASP A 550 22.19 91.79 -3.93
N ALA A 551 23.39 91.24 -3.67
CA ALA A 551 24.39 91.90 -2.85
C ALA A 551 24.88 93.20 -3.50
N TYR A 552 25.10 93.20 -4.83
CA TYR A 552 25.42 94.41 -5.58
C TYR A 552 24.30 95.44 -5.54
N LYS A 553 23.04 95.03 -5.72
CA LYS A 553 21.88 95.93 -5.61
C LYS A 553 21.87 96.65 -4.27
N LYS A 554 22.05 95.92 -3.16
CA LYS A 554 22.18 96.49 -1.81
C LYS A 554 23.38 97.43 -1.68
N LEU A 555 24.53 97.03 -2.22
CA LEU A 555 25.76 97.84 -2.21
C LEU A 555 25.59 99.16 -2.99
N SER A 556 24.92 99.12 -4.15
CA SER A 556 24.67 100.29 -5.00
C SER A 556 23.72 101.32 -4.38
N GLN A 557 22.88 100.88 -3.45
CA GLN A 557 21.94 101.73 -2.70
C GLN A 557 22.55 102.29 -1.40
N THR A 558 23.77 101.87 -1.03
CA THR A 558 24.42 102.30 0.21
C THR A 558 25.14 103.64 0.00
N THR A 559 24.77 104.66 0.77
CA THR A 559 25.40 106.00 0.71
C THR A 559 26.89 105.95 1.05
N GLY A 560 27.73 106.60 0.24
CA GLY A 560 29.19 106.72 0.50
C GLY A 560 30.06 105.59 -0.06
N VAL A 561 29.50 104.63 -0.80
CA VAL A 561 30.30 103.59 -1.49
C VAL A 561 31.07 104.20 -2.67
N ALA A 562 32.38 103.95 -2.73
CA ALA A 562 33.22 104.42 -3.82
C ALA A 562 32.82 103.83 -5.19
N GLU A 563 32.79 104.68 -6.22
CA GLU A 563 32.45 104.31 -7.61
C GLU A 563 33.34 103.17 -8.16
N SER A 564 34.63 103.19 -7.83
CA SER A 564 35.59 102.15 -8.19
C SER A 564 35.23 100.77 -7.62
N LYS A 565 34.65 100.74 -6.41
CA LYS A 565 34.18 99.51 -5.76
C LYS A 565 32.92 98.97 -6.43
N LEU A 566 31.96 99.84 -6.78
CA LEU A 566 30.76 99.45 -7.53
C LEU A 566 31.13 98.87 -8.90
N ASN A 567 32.02 99.54 -9.64
CA ASN A 567 32.44 99.09 -10.97
C ASN A 567 33.19 97.74 -10.94
N SER A 568 34.08 97.55 -9.96
CA SER A 568 34.80 96.28 -9.78
C SER A 568 33.85 95.13 -9.43
N ASN A 569 32.87 95.38 -8.57
CA ASN A 569 31.89 94.39 -8.16
C ASN A 569 30.95 94.02 -9.31
N TYR A 570 30.38 95.02 -10.01
CA TYR A 570 29.57 94.83 -11.22
C TYR A 570 30.31 94.02 -12.28
N THR A 571 31.57 94.37 -12.58
CA THR A 571 32.38 93.64 -13.57
C THR A 571 32.63 92.19 -13.18
N SER A 572 32.87 91.92 -11.89
CA SER A 572 33.05 90.56 -11.39
C SER A 572 31.78 89.72 -11.53
N ILE A 573 30.62 90.32 -11.22
CA ILE A 573 29.31 89.66 -11.28
C ILE A 573 28.90 89.41 -12.72
N LEU A 574 29.04 90.40 -13.61
CA LEU A 574 28.78 90.23 -15.03
C LEU A 574 29.67 89.14 -15.63
N LYS A 575 30.94 89.07 -15.23
CA LYS A 575 31.85 87.98 -15.63
C LYS A 575 31.39 86.62 -15.11
N ALA A 576 30.77 86.55 -13.92
CA ALA A 576 30.20 85.31 -13.40
C ALA A 576 28.92 84.93 -14.15
N TYR A 577 28.03 85.89 -14.43
CA TYR A 577 26.82 85.71 -15.23
C TYR A 577 27.12 85.26 -16.67
N ASN A 578 28.08 85.88 -17.35
CA ASN A 578 28.47 85.52 -18.71
C ASN A 578 29.21 84.18 -18.82
N LYS A 579 29.65 83.59 -17.69
CA LYS A 579 30.21 82.24 -17.66
C LYS A 579 29.12 81.16 -17.57
N LEU A 580 27.90 81.53 -17.22
CA LEU A 580 26.77 80.61 -17.21
C LEU A 580 26.40 80.21 -18.65
N THR A 581 25.85 79.01 -18.83
CA THR A 581 25.23 78.57 -20.09
C THR A 581 23.89 79.27 -20.32
N SER A 582 23.32 79.22 -21.53
CA SER A 582 22.02 79.88 -21.81
C SER A 582 20.91 79.37 -20.88
N LEU A 583 20.88 78.05 -20.67
CA LEU A 583 19.99 77.38 -19.72
C LEU A 583 20.19 77.86 -18.28
N GLN A 584 21.43 78.06 -17.83
CA GLN A 584 21.71 78.58 -16.49
C GLN A 584 21.32 80.05 -16.34
N GLN A 585 21.54 80.87 -17.38
CA GLN A 585 21.15 82.28 -17.39
C GLN A 585 19.63 82.45 -17.31
N SER A 586 18.85 81.57 -17.97
CA SER A 586 17.39 81.61 -17.90
C SER A 586 16.83 81.40 -16.48
N LEU A 587 17.65 80.94 -15.53
CA LEU A 587 17.26 80.78 -14.13
C LEU A 587 17.57 82.03 -13.27
N VAL A 588 18.41 82.96 -13.75
CA VAL A 588 18.85 84.15 -13.01
C VAL A 588 17.77 85.24 -13.10
N TYR A 589 16.75 85.13 -12.26
CA TYR A 589 15.54 85.97 -12.33
C TYR A 589 15.77 87.46 -12.08
N ASN A 590 16.89 87.85 -11.47
CA ASN A 590 17.26 89.25 -11.22
C ASN A 590 18.28 89.79 -12.24
N ALA A 591 18.56 89.04 -13.32
CA ALA A 591 19.51 89.43 -14.36
C ALA A 591 19.12 90.76 -15.03
N ASP A 592 17.86 90.91 -15.45
CA ASP A 592 17.41 92.12 -16.16
C ASP A 592 17.58 93.38 -15.30
N ASP A 593 17.17 93.34 -14.03
CA ASP A 593 17.36 94.43 -13.09
C ASP A 593 18.85 94.76 -12.90
N PHE A 594 19.71 93.74 -12.79
CA PHE A 594 21.16 93.95 -12.69
C PHE A 594 21.75 94.58 -13.97
N LEU A 595 21.38 94.06 -15.15
CA LEU A 595 21.91 94.49 -16.44
C LEU A 595 21.47 95.92 -16.80
N LEU A 596 20.27 96.33 -16.38
CA LEU A 596 19.76 97.69 -16.57
C LEU A 596 20.39 98.72 -15.60
N ASN A 597 20.99 98.27 -14.50
CA ASN A 597 21.59 99.13 -13.46
C ASN A 597 23.15 99.18 -13.55
N THR A 598 23.68 99.45 -14.76
CA THR A 598 25.13 99.62 -14.96
C THR A 598 25.67 100.81 -14.15
N PRO A 599 26.82 100.69 -13.44
CA PRO A 599 27.39 101.80 -12.70
C PRO A 599 27.81 102.94 -13.65
N LYS A 600 27.40 104.17 -13.31
CA LYS A 600 27.96 105.38 -13.94
C LYS A 600 29.42 105.49 -13.49
N VAL A 601 30.32 105.78 -14.43
CA VAL A 601 31.76 105.94 -14.16
C VAL A 601 32.17 107.34 -14.62
N THR A 602 32.61 108.17 -13.68
CA THR A 602 33.23 109.48 -13.91
C THR A 602 34.76 109.35 -13.95
N VAL A 603 35.41 110.11 -14.83
CA VAL A 603 36.87 110.11 -15.00
C VAL A 603 37.41 111.38 -14.34
N ASP A 604 38.24 111.25 -13.30
CA ASP A 604 38.96 112.39 -12.69
C ASP A 604 40.20 112.72 -13.55
N THR A 605 40.32 113.97 -13.99
CA THR A 605 41.18 114.34 -15.13
C THR A 605 42.42 115.15 -14.78
N GLY A 606 42.62 115.60 -13.54
CA GLY A 606 43.81 116.40 -13.20
C GLY A 606 44.12 117.57 -14.17
N GLY A 607 43.11 118.05 -14.93
CA GLY A 607 43.19 119.21 -15.82
C GLY A 607 43.68 119.03 -17.27
N LYS A 608 43.91 117.83 -17.83
CA LYS A 608 44.24 117.69 -19.28
C LYS A 608 43.45 116.58 -19.99
N GLU A 609 42.53 116.98 -20.87
CA GLU A 609 41.79 116.06 -21.75
C GLU A 609 42.65 115.61 -22.95
N PRO A 610 42.62 114.32 -23.32
CA PRO A 610 43.37 113.81 -24.47
C PRO A 610 42.69 114.19 -25.80
N ALA A 611 43.47 114.46 -26.85
CA ALA A 611 42.96 114.85 -28.16
C ALA A 611 42.03 113.79 -28.81
N ASP A 612 42.23 112.51 -28.46
CA ASP A 612 41.45 111.36 -28.92
C ASP A 612 40.34 110.94 -27.94
N LYS A 613 39.92 111.83 -27.01
CA LYS A 613 38.79 111.58 -26.08
C LYS A 613 37.49 111.21 -26.80
N ALA A 614 37.11 111.95 -27.85
CA ALA A 614 35.90 111.67 -28.61
C ALA A 614 35.92 110.26 -29.26
N ALA A 615 37.10 109.81 -29.71
CA ALA A 615 37.27 108.45 -30.22
C ALA A 615 37.16 107.39 -29.11
N ALA A 616 37.65 107.68 -27.90
CA ALA A 616 37.48 106.81 -26.74
C ALA A 616 36.02 106.72 -26.27
N GLU A 617 35.26 107.81 -26.32
CA GLU A 617 33.84 107.83 -25.97
C GLU A 617 32.97 107.13 -27.03
N ALA A 618 33.27 107.34 -28.32
CA ALA A 618 32.64 106.60 -29.41
C ALA A 618 32.89 105.09 -29.27
N LEU A 619 34.16 104.70 -29.01
CA LEU A 619 34.53 103.32 -28.77
C LEU A 619 33.82 102.73 -27.54
N LYS A 620 33.66 103.50 -26.45
CA LYS A 620 32.89 103.09 -25.28
C LYS A 620 31.44 102.77 -25.67
N GLY A 621 30.81 103.58 -26.53
CA GLY A 621 29.48 103.31 -27.09
C GLY A 621 29.43 102.04 -27.93
N ASP A 622 30.43 101.79 -28.77
CA ASP A 622 30.50 100.57 -29.59
C ASP A 622 30.76 99.31 -28.74
N ILE A 623 31.62 99.39 -27.74
CA ILE A 623 31.86 98.29 -26.78
C ILE A 623 30.60 97.97 -25.96
N ALA A 624 29.77 98.97 -25.64
CA ALA A 624 28.52 98.73 -24.91
C ALA A 624 27.54 97.86 -25.71
N LYS A 625 27.49 98.02 -27.04
CA LYS A 625 26.65 97.17 -27.92
C LYS A 625 27.07 95.71 -27.89
N LEU A 626 28.37 95.42 -27.68
CA LEU A 626 28.90 94.05 -27.59
C LEU A 626 28.44 93.30 -26.32
N ALA A 627 27.81 93.98 -25.35
CA ALA A 627 27.25 93.33 -24.17
C ALA A 627 26.04 92.45 -24.51
N ASP A 628 25.25 92.82 -25.53
CA ASP A 628 24.11 92.06 -26.00
C ASP A 628 24.49 91.24 -27.24
N VAL A 629 25.10 90.07 -27.00
CA VAL A 629 25.58 89.17 -28.05
C VAL A 629 24.42 88.63 -28.91
N SER A 630 23.19 88.62 -28.39
CA SER A 630 22.00 88.10 -29.10
C SER A 630 21.70 88.85 -30.40
N LYS A 631 22.16 90.11 -30.52
CA LYS A 631 21.97 90.95 -31.71
C LYS A 631 22.92 90.65 -32.87
N TYR A 632 23.86 89.72 -32.68
CA TYR A 632 24.90 89.44 -33.66
C TYR A 632 24.86 87.99 -34.15
N THR A 633 25.12 87.79 -35.45
CA THR A 633 25.68 86.53 -35.96
C THR A 633 27.17 86.44 -35.60
N PHE A 634 27.75 85.24 -35.66
CA PHE A 634 29.18 85.06 -35.39
C PHE A 634 30.08 86.00 -36.22
N THR A 635 29.84 86.10 -37.52
CA THR A 635 30.65 86.94 -38.42
C THR A 635 30.50 88.43 -38.12
N GLN A 636 29.28 88.89 -37.80
CA GLN A 636 29.04 90.28 -37.39
C GLN A 636 29.72 90.58 -36.05
N PHE A 637 29.61 89.67 -35.08
CA PHE A 637 30.25 89.81 -33.78
C PHE A 637 31.77 89.83 -33.91
N GLU A 638 32.34 88.92 -34.69
CA GLU A 638 33.77 88.87 -34.99
C GLU A 638 34.28 90.20 -35.57
N THR A 639 33.56 90.74 -36.56
CA THR A 639 33.90 92.01 -37.20
C THR A 639 33.87 93.16 -36.19
N ALA A 640 32.79 93.26 -35.39
CA ALA A 640 32.61 94.32 -34.40
C ALA A 640 33.68 94.26 -33.29
N VAL A 641 33.99 93.06 -32.78
CA VAL A 641 35.03 92.85 -31.76
C VAL A 641 36.42 93.20 -32.29
N ASN A 642 36.74 92.76 -33.51
CA ASN A 642 38.03 93.07 -34.13
C ASN A 642 38.19 94.57 -34.39
N ALA A 643 37.12 95.24 -34.88
CA ALA A 643 37.10 96.68 -35.09
C ALA A 643 37.29 97.44 -33.77
N ALA A 644 36.51 97.13 -32.73
CA ALA A 644 36.63 97.75 -31.41
C ALA A 644 38.02 97.51 -30.78
N THR A 645 38.60 96.32 -30.97
CA THR A 645 39.96 96.00 -30.53
C THR A 645 41.02 96.82 -31.25
N ALA A 646 40.89 97.00 -32.57
CA ALA A 646 41.79 97.83 -33.35
C ALA A 646 41.70 99.31 -32.93
N THR A 647 40.48 99.84 -32.80
CA THR A 647 40.24 101.21 -32.32
C THR A 647 40.83 101.42 -30.92
N TYR A 648 40.63 100.49 -29.98
CA TYR A 648 41.21 100.58 -28.64
C TYR A 648 42.74 100.63 -28.65
N LYS A 649 43.38 99.81 -29.49
CA LYS A 649 44.85 99.76 -29.62
C LYS A 649 45.42 101.07 -30.16
N ASN A 650 44.66 101.79 -31.00
CA ASN A 650 45.07 103.07 -31.58
C ASN A 650 44.87 104.26 -30.64
N LEU A 651 44.14 104.12 -29.53
CA LEU A 651 43.98 105.17 -28.52
C LEU A 651 45.26 105.38 -27.71
N SER A 652 45.51 106.65 -27.35
CA SER A 652 46.53 107.06 -26.40
C SER A 652 46.30 106.46 -25.02
N SER A 653 47.37 106.31 -24.23
CA SER A 653 47.29 105.76 -22.86
C SER A 653 46.36 106.56 -21.94
N THR A 654 46.28 107.88 -22.16
CA THR A 654 45.38 108.78 -21.44
C THR A 654 43.93 108.63 -21.92
N ALA A 655 43.68 108.52 -23.23
CA ALA A 655 42.32 108.32 -23.78
C ALA A 655 41.73 106.95 -23.44
N ARG A 656 42.55 105.90 -23.33
CA ARG A 656 42.09 104.58 -22.88
C ARG A 656 41.41 104.60 -21.50
N LYS A 657 41.72 105.57 -20.64
CA LYS A 657 41.03 105.76 -19.34
C LYS A 657 39.55 106.14 -19.49
N TYR A 658 39.16 106.75 -20.61
CA TYR A 658 37.77 107.11 -20.92
C TYR A 658 36.96 105.91 -21.46
N VAL A 659 37.63 104.83 -21.88
CA VAL A 659 36.98 103.56 -22.27
C VAL A 659 36.69 102.74 -21.02
N THR A 660 35.79 103.25 -20.18
CA THR A 660 35.52 102.72 -18.83
C THR A 660 34.90 101.33 -18.83
N ASN A 661 34.49 100.81 -19.99
CA ASN A 661 33.86 99.50 -20.18
C ASN A 661 34.74 98.49 -20.96
N TYR A 662 36.07 98.70 -21.01
CA TYR A 662 37.00 97.80 -21.72
C TYR A 662 36.91 96.31 -21.33
N TYR A 663 36.44 96.01 -20.12
CA TYR A 663 36.20 94.63 -19.69
C TYR A 663 35.19 93.88 -20.58
N LEU A 664 34.20 94.58 -21.15
CA LEU A 664 33.23 94.01 -22.12
C LEU A 664 33.93 93.57 -23.41
N LEU A 665 34.86 94.39 -23.91
CA LEU A 665 35.65 94.05 -25.09
C LEU A 665 36.57 92.85 -24.84
N THR A 666 37.13 92.74 -23.63
CA THR A 666 37.92 91.57 -23.22
C THR A 666 37.06 90.31 -23.13
N ALA A 667 35.85 90.41 -22.59
CA ALA A 667 34.90 89.30 -22.56
C ALA A 667 34.48 88.87 -23.97
N ALA A 668 34.10 89.82 -24.83
CA ALA A 668 33.73 89.57 -26.22
C ALA A 668 34.86 88.92 -27.03
N SER A 669 36.11 89.36 -26.83
CA SER A 669 37.30 88.74 -27.46
C SER A 669 37.52 87.28 -27.02
N LYS A 670 37.21 86.98 -25.75
CA LYS A 670 37.29 85.61 -25.23
C LYS A 670 36.17 84.74 -25.81
N ASP A 671 34.96 85.27 -25.92
CA ASP A 671 33.82 84.57 -26.53
C ASP A 671 34.09 84.23 -27.99
N LEU A 672 34.61 85.20 -28.76
CA LEU A 672 35.06 84.98 -30.13
C LEU A 672 36.10 83.84 -30.24
N SER A 673 37.12 83.85 -29.37
CA SER A 673 38.18 82.82 -29.38
C SER A 673 37.66 81.43 -28.98
N GLY A 674 36.72 81.38 -28.03
CA GLY A 674 36.06 80.15 -27.59
C GLY A 674 35.23 79.52 -28.71
N VAL A 675 34.43 80.33 -29.41
CA VAL A 675 33.59 79.88 -30.53
C VAL A 675 34.44 79.43 -31.72
N LYS A 676 35.53 80.13 -32.06
CA LYS A 676 36.48 79.66 -33.09
C LYS A 676 37.04 78.27 -32.78
N SER A 677 37.40 78.03 -31.52
CA SER A 677 37.90 76.72 -31.07
C SER A 677 36.83 75.64 -31.19
N PHE A 678 35.57 75.99 -30.94
CA PHE A 678 34.43 75.09 -31.13
C PHE A 678 34.16 74.81 -32.62
N HIS A 679 34.12 75.83 -33.47
CA HIS A 679 33.95 75.69 -34.93
C HIS A 679 35.00 74.76 -35.54
N LYS A 680 36.25 74.76 -35.04
CA LYS A 680 37.27 73.80 -35.47
C LYS A 680 36.87 72.34 -35.19
N LYS A 681 36.23 72.07 -34.04
CA LYS A 681 35.71 70.72 -33.70
C LYS A 681 34.53 70.35 -34.59
N VAL A 682 33.63 71.31 -34.86
CA VAL A 682 32.51 71.14 -35.80
C VAL A 682 33.05 70.75 -37.17
N GLN A 683 34.05 71.48 -37.68
CA GLN A 683 34.68 71.20 -38.97
C GLN A 683 35.32 69.80 -39.01
N THR A 684 36.06 69.41 -37.97
CA THR A 684 36.67 68.07 -37.86
C THR A 684 35.62 66.94 -37.86
N ALA A 685 34.41 67.19 -37.34
CA ALA A 685 33.30 66.26 -37.41
C ALA A 685 32.67 66.23 -38.81
N ARG A 686 32.47 67.38 -39.45
CA ARG A 686 31.93 67.48 -40.83
C ARG A 686 32.80 66.75 -41.85
N GLU A 687 34.13 66.84 -41.71
CA GLU A 687 35.09 66.25 -42.65
C GLU A 687 35.30 64.73 -42.46
N GLU A 688 34.74 64.12 -41.39
CA GLU A 688 34.85 62.67 -41.18
C GLU A 688 33.89 61.91 -42.09
N THR A 689 34.43 60.99 -42.90
CA THR A 689 33.66 60.24 -43.90
C THR A 689 33.16 58.88 -43.39
N ASP A 690 33.75 58.33 -42.32
CA ASP A 690 33.30 57.09 -41.69
C ASP A 690 32.11 57.37 -40.76
N VAL A 691 30.95 56.77 -41.02
CA VAL A 691 29.70 56.99 -40.27
C VAL A 691 29.87 56.75 -38.77
N THR A 692 30.60 55.70 -38.38
CA THR A 692 30.78 55.34 -36.96
C THR A 692 31.73 56.31 -36.25
N LYS A 693 32.80 56.74 -36.93
CA LYS A 693 33.73 57.74 -36.39
C LYS A 693 33.11 59.14 -36.37
N GLN A 694 32.30 59.47 -37.39
CA GLN A 694 31.59 60.73 -37.48
C GLN A 694 30.60 60.85 -36.34
N ALA A 695 29.82 59.79 -36.04
CA ALA A 695 28.91 59.76 -34.89
C ALA A 695 29.63 60.05 -33.56
N LYS A 696 30.81 59.45 -33.32
CA LYS A 696 31.63 59.72 -32.11
C LYS A 696 32.16 61.16 -32.06
N LYS A 697 32.53 61.73 -33.21
CA LYS A 697 32.98 63.12 -33.30
C LYS A 697 31.82 64.09 -33.10
N ILE A 698 30.64 63.82 -33.66
CA ILE A 698 29.40 64.58 -33.40
C ILE A 698 29.09 64.55 -31.91
N GLN A 699 29.15 63.39 -31.24
CA GLN A 699 28.96 63.30 -29.80
C GLN A 699 29.95 64.18 -29.00
N THR A 700 31.20 64.27 -29.46
CA THR A 700 32.22 65.15 -28.87
C THR A 700 31.87 66.63 -29.08
N VAL A 701 31.31 66.97 -30.25
CA VAL A 701 30.82 68.32 -30.57
C VAL A 701 29.61 68.68 -29.70
N GLU A 702 28.60 67.81 -29.60
CA GLU A 702 27.43 67.99 -28.72
C GLU A 702 27.86 68.23 -27.27
N THR A 703 28.81 67.43 -26.77
CA THR A 703 29.38 67.59 -25.42
C THR A 703 30.14 68.92 -25.27
N ALA A 704 30.84 69.37 -26.31
CA ALA A 704 31.57 70.62 -26.28
C ALA A 704 30.61 71.83 -26.33
N TYR A 705 29.55 71.75 -27.14
CA TYR A 705 28.53 72.78 -27.29
C TYR A 705 27.76 73.01 -25.98
N ALA A 706 27.33 71.92 -25.32
CA ALA A 706 26.63 71.99 -24.04
C ALA A 706 27.46 72.63 -22.90
N LYS A 707 28.80 72.68 -23.04
CA LYS A 707 29.72 73.27 -22.06
C LYS A 707 30.12 74.71 -22.38
N LEU A 708 29.69 75.24 -23.53
CA LEU A 708 29.99 76.62 -23.90
C LEU A 708 29.19 77.59 -23.02
N PRO A 709 29.77 78.74 -22.63
CA PRO A 709 29.00 79.85 -22.05
C PRO A 709 27.90 80.33 -23.00
N ALA A 710 26.83 80.94 -22.46
CA ALA A 710 25.62 81.31 -23.22
C ALA A 710 25.91 82.11 -24.50
N ASN A 711 26.72 83.16 -24.38
CA ASN A 711 27.16 83.99 -25.50
C ASN A 711 27.86 83.15 -26.59
N GLN A 712 28.67 82.18 -26.18
CA GLN A 712 29.39 81.29 -27.09
C GLN A 712 28.46 80.25 -27.71
N GLN A 713 27.44 79.76 -26.98
CA GLN A 713 26.40 78.88 -27.54
C GLN A 713 25.63 79.60 -28.65
N HIS A 714 25.13 80.81 -28.37
CA HIS A 714 24.40 81.63 -29.36
C HIS A 714 25.22 81.83 -30.65
N LEU A 715 26.47 82.27 -30.51
CA LEU A 715 27.36 82.51 -31.64
C LEU A 715 27.74 81.22 -32.39
N ALA A 716 27.85 80.08 -31.69
CA ALA A 716 28.20 78.79 -32.29
C ALA A 716 26.99 78.05 -32.91
N LYS A 717 25.77 78.46 -32.57
CA LYS A 717 24.53 77.70 -32.80
C LYS A 717 24.32 77.34 -34.26
N GLN A 718 24.49 78.30 -35.17
CA GLN A 718 24.29 78.07 -36.60
C GLN A 718 25.16 76.91 -37.12
N GLN A 719 26.47 76.92 -36.82
CA GLN A 719 27.36 75.86 -37.29
C GLN A 719 27.10 74.51 -36.61
N TYR A 720 26.67 74.54 -35.34
CA TYR A 720 26.27 73.35 -34.62
C TYR A 720 25.02 72.70 -35.25
N ASP A 721 23.95 73.48 -35.46
CA ASP A 721 22.70 73.02 -36.06
C ASP A 721 22.94 72.50 -37.49
N ASP A 722 23.75 73.21 -38.29
CA ASP A 722 24.15 72.78 -39.63
C ASP A 722 24.89 71.42 -39.62
N LEU A 723 25.74 71.14 -38.61
CA LEU A 723 26.39 69.82 -38.50
C LEU A 723 25.37 68.72 -38.20
N LEU A 724 24.41 68.97 -37.31
CA LEU A 724 23.41 68.00 -36.93
C LEU A 724 22.43 67.71 -38.07
N ASN A 725 22.03 68.76 -38.81
CA ASN A 725 21.11 68.66 -39.94
C ASN A 725 21.74 67.97 -41.17
N ASN A 726 23.06 68.08 -41.33
CA ASN A 726 23.81 67.52 -42.48
C ASN A 726 24.67 66.29 -42.11
N ARG A 727 24.42 65.66 -40.95
CA ARG A 727 25.13 64.42 -40.57
C ARG A 727 24.86 63.31 -41.59
N ILE A 728 25.84 62.44 -41.84
CA ILE A 728 25.65 61.32 -42.75
C ILE A 728 24.52 60.43 -42.19
N PRO A 729 23.43 60.18 -42.93
CA PRO A 729 22.40 59.26 -42.49
C PRO A 729 23.00 57.88 -42.31
N ASP A 730 22.99 57.35 -41.09
CA ASP A 730 23.31 55.97 -40.86
C ASP A 730 22.14 55.10 -41.36
N GLY A 731 22.18 54.71 -42.64
CA GLY A 731 21.22 53.78 -43.23
C GLY A 731 21.21 52.38 -42.58
N ASN A 732 22.15 52.10 -41.68
CA ASN A 732 22.24 50.89 -40.87
C ASN A 732 21.97 51.14 -39.38
N ALA A 733 21.52 52.35 -38.98
CA ALA A 733 21.17 52.62 -37.59
C ALA A 733 20.05 51.63 -37.17
N PRO A 734 20.30 50.74 -36.20
CA PRO A 734 19.30 49.76 -35.81
C PRO A 734 18.08 50.50 -35.29
N ASP A 735 16.91 50.20 -35.84
CA ASP A 735 15.63 50.72 -35.36
C ASP A 735 15.34 50.09 -34.00
N ILE A 736 15.89 50.71 -32.96
CA ILE A 736 15.79 50.27 -31.57
C ILE A 736 14.32 50.20 -31.14
N SER A 737 13.48 51.12 -31.63
CA SER A 737 12.06 51.15 -31.31
C SER A 737 11.35 49.93 -31.90
N LYS A 738 11.59 49.64 -33.18
CA LYS A 738 11.06 48.44 -33.85
C LYS A 738 11.53 47.16 -33.18
N LEU A 739 12.83 47.01 -32.94
CA LEU A 739 13.37 45.82 -32.28
C LEU A 739 12.81 45.64 -30.86
N ASN A 740 12.63 46.73 -30.10
CA ASN A 740 12.03 46.67 -28.77
C ASN A 740 10.58 46.17 -28.80
N SER A 741 9.81 46.62 -29.79
CA SER A 741 8.43 46.19 -30.01
C SER A 741 8.38 44.72 -30.46
N GLU A 742 9.24 44.31 -31.38
CA GLU A 742 9.34 42.91 -31.82
C GLU A 742 9.72 41.98 -30.67
N ILE A 743 10.65 42.39 -29.78
CA ILE A 743 10.98 41.62 -28.56
C ILE A 743 9.78 41.52 -27.61
N ALA A 744 8.96 42.56 -27.48
CA ALA A 744 7.74 42.49 -26.66
C ALA A 744 6.77 41.42 -27.17
N THR A 745 6.69 41.18 -28.48
CA THR A 745 5.80 40.16 -29.05
C THR A 745 6.22 38.71 -28.77
N ILE A 746 7.42 38.47 -28.21
CA ILE A 746 7.89 37.11 -27.88
C ILE A 746 6.96 36.44 -26.87
N VAL A 747 6.36 37.21 -25.95
CA VAL A 747 5.49 36.71 -24.89
C VAL A 747 4.11 37.34 -25.00
N THR A 748 3.06 36.54 -24.93
CA THR A 748 1.68 37.00 -24.77
C THR A 748 0.96 36.07 -23.80
N ASN A 749 0.19 36.63 -22.85
CA ASN A 749 -0.46 35.86 -21.78
C ASN A 749 0.52 34.92 -21.05
N ASP A 750 1.71 35.42 -20.71
CA ASP A 750 2.79 34.68 -20.03
C ASP A 750 3.31 33.42 -20.77
N MET A 751 3.01 33.26 -22.06
CA MET A 751 3.46 32.15 -22.90
C MET A 751 4.28 32.66 -24.08
N TYR A 752 5.23 31.85 -24.59
CA TYR A 752 5.92 32.20 -25.83
C TYR A 752 4.99 31.97 -27.03
N THR A 753 4.86 32.97 -27.89
CA THR A 753 3.98 32.95 -29.08
C THR A 753 4.74 32.90 -30.40
N VAL A 754 6.06 33.02 -30.35
CA VAL A 754 6.96 32.99 -31.51
C VAL A 754 7.77 31.69 -31.53
N SER A 755 8.31 31.34 -32.70
CA SER A 755 9.17 30.16 -32.85
C SER A 755 10.55 30.35 -32.22
N ILE A 756 11.25 29.24 -31.96
CA ILE A 756 12.66 29.23 -31.55
C ILE A 756 13.53 30.01 -32.56
N ASP A 757 13.29 29.83 -33.86
CA ASP A 757 14.03 30.53 -34.92
C ASP A 757 13.87 32.04 -34.82
N ARG A 758 12.65 32.52 -34.54
CA ARG A 758 12.38 33.95 -34.35
C ARG A 758 13.09 34.51 -33.11
N ILE A 759 13.13 33.75 -32.01
CA ILE A 759 13.89 34.13 -30.80
C ILE A 759 15.38 34.24 -31.12
N ASN A 760 15.93 33.28 -31.87
CA ASN A 760 17.33 33.27 -32.28
C ASN A 760 17.66 34.44 -33.23
N GLU A 761 16.77 34.75 -34.17
CA GLU A 761 16.90 35.91 -35.06
C GLU A 761 16.95 37.23 -34.27
N LEU A 762 16.00 37.44 -33.36
CA LEU A 762 15.96 38.62 -32.49
C LEU A 762 17.20 38.68 -31.58
N SER A 763 17.70 37.54 -31.10
CA SER A 763 18.94 37.44 -30.34
C SER A 763 20.16 37.88 -31.17
N ALA A 764 20.24 37.46 -32.43
CA ALA A 764 21.30 37.88 -33.34
C ALA A 764 21.25 39.40 -33.61
N GLN A 765 20.06 39.96 -33.81
CA GLN A 765 19.88 41.41 -33.96
C GLN A 765 20.29 42.18 -32.69
N TYR A 766 19.85 41.73 -31.52
CA TYR A 766 20.24 42.29 -30.23
C TYR A 766 21.76 42.25 -30.01
N ASN A 767 22.41 41.14 -30.34
CA ASN A 767 23.84 40.97 -30.11
C ASN A 767 24.71 41.92 -30.95
N LYS A 768 24.25 42.33 -32.14
CA LYS A 768 24.91 43.31 -33.02
C LYS A 768 24.86 44.75 -32.49
N LEU A 769 24.00 45.05 -31.52
CA LEU A 769 23.87 46.39 -30.95
C LEU A 769 25.07 46.81 -30.10
N SER A 770 25.34 48.12 -30.11
CA SER A 770 26.30 48.77 -29.22
C SER A 770 25.88 48.65 -27.75
N SER A 771 26.82 48.83 -26.81
CA SER A 771 26.52 48.81 -25.37
C SER A 771 25.56 49.92 -24.94
N SER A 772 25.53 51.06 -25.65
CA SER A 772 24.57 52.14 -25.42
C SER A 772 23.18 51.79 -25.94
N ASP A 773 23.08 51.16 -27.12
CA ASP A 773 21.79 50.81 -27.71
C ASP A 773 21.10 49.66 -27.01
N LYS A 774 21.86 48.66 -26.53
CA LYS A 774 21.31 47.59 -25.67
C LYS A 774 20.63 48.13 -24.43
N LYS A 775 21.13 49.23 -23.85
CA LYS A 775 20.52 49.88 -22.68
C LYS A 775 19.21 50.60 -22.99
N ARG A 776 18.94 50.92 -24.25
CA ARG A 776 17.71 51.58 -24.70
C ARG A 776 16.57 50.60 -24.96
N LEU A 777 16.84 49.30 -25.01
CA LEU A 777 15.83 48.24 -25.16
C LEU A 777 15.23 47.87 -23.81
N THR A 778 14.06 48.43 -23.49
CA THR A 778 13.35 48.14 -22.23
C THR A 778 12.91 46.68 -22.10
N ASN A 779 12.67 45.99 -23.23
CA ASN A 779 12.21 44.60 -23.25
C ASN A 779 13.34 43.55 -23.35
N ALA A 780 14.62 43.95 -23.27
CA ALA A 780 15.76 43.04 -23.47
C ALA A 780 15.76 41.81 -22.53
N THR A 781 15.20 41.94 -21.32
CA THR A 781 15.07 40.83 -20.37
C THR A 781 14.18 39.70 -20.89
N ILE A 782 13.13 40.02 -21.65
CA ILE A 782 12.24 39.02 -22.28
C ILE A 782 13.06 38.14 -23.24
N LEU A 783 13.83 38.77 -24.13
CA LEU A 783 14.65 38.07 -25.11
C LEU A 783 15.73 37.20 -24.45
N THR A 784 16.45 37.74 -23.46
CA THR A 784 17.50 36.98 -22.77
C THR A 784 16.95 35.79 -21.99
N THR A 785 15.76 35.91 -21.41
CA THR A 785 15.05 34.79 -20.75
C THR A 785 14.60 33.74 -21.77
N ALA A 786 14.01 34.18 -22.88
CA ALA A 786 13.59 33.30 -23.97
C ALA A 786 14.76 32.49 -24.55
N VAL A 787 15.91 33.12 -24.79
CA VAL A 787 17.13 32.44 -25.26
C VAL A 787 17.63 31.40 -24.24
N SER A 788 17.51 31.67 -22.94
CA SER A 788 17.87 30.70 -21.89
C SER A 788 16.94 29.48 -21.89
N ASP A 789 15.63 29.70 -22.06
CA ASP A 789 14.65 28.63 -22.14
C ASP A 789 14.76 27.82 -23.43
N VAL A 790 15.09 28.44 -24.56
CA VAL A 790 15.43 27.74 -25.83
C VAL A 790 16.51 26.69 -25.57
N LYS A 791 17.60 27.02 -24.86
CA LYS A 791 18.67 26.05 -24.55
C LYS A 791 18.19 24.84 -23.74
N LYS A 792 17.23 25.04 -22.84
CA LYS A 792 16.63 23.94 -22.06
C LYS A 792 15.73 23.08 -22.94
N VAL A 793 14.97 23.70 -23.83
CA VAL A 793 14.12 23.00 -24.81
C VAL A 793 14.98 22.22 -25.81
N ASP A 794 16.09 22.77 -26.30
CA ASP A 794 17.05 22.06 -27.15
C ASP A 794 17.62 20.83 -26.43
N SER A 795 17.93 20.95 -25.14
CA SER A 795 18.40 19.82 -24.32
C SER A 795 17.35 18.74 -24.18
N PHE A 796 16.08 19.14 -24.01
CA PHE A 796 14.95 18.23 -24.03
C PHE A 796 14.76 17.57 -25.41
N MET A 797 14.87 18.33 -26.51
CA MET A 797 14.71 17.81 -27.88
C MET A 797 15.79 16.77 -28.22
N LYS A 798 17.05 16.99 -27.81
CA LYS A 798 18.10 15.97 -27.91
C LYS A 798 17.75 14.67 -27.17
N GLN A 799 17.12 14.79 -26.00
CA GLN A 799 16.66 13.62 -25.23
C GLN A 799 15.45 12.94 -25.90
N TYR A 800 14.54 13.73 -26.49
CA TYR A 800 13.43 13.23 -27.30
C TYR A 800 13.95 12.40 -28.48
N GLU A 801 14.83 12.96 -29.31
CA GLU A 801 15.41 12.30 -30.48
C GLU A 801 16.12 10.99 -30.12
N LYS A 802 16.88 10.98 -29.01
CA LYS A 802 17.65 9.81 -28.56
C LYS A 802 16.78 8.68 -27.99
N SER A 803 15.77 9.02 -27.22
CA SER A 803 15.11 8.06 -26.31
C SER A 803 13.63 7.86 -26.57
N PHE A 804 12.97 8.65 -27.42
CA PHE A 804 11.52 8.59 -27.55
C PHE A 804 11.02 7.24 -28.07
N ASN A 805 11.70 6.65 -29.05
CA ASN A 805 11.31 5.36 -29.63
C ASN A 805 11.68 4.16 -28.75
N SER A 806 12.80 4.23 -28.03
CA SER A 806 13.34 3.11 -27.23
C SER A 806 12.91 3.14 -25.76
N ASN A 807 12.73 4.34 -25.19
CA ASN A 807 12.33 4.56 -23.80
C ASN A 807 11.47 5.84 -23.66
N PRO A 808 10.22 5.81 -24.18
CA PRO A 808 9.32 6.96 -24.17
C PRO A 808 9.03 7.51 -22.77
N THR A 809 9.01 6.66 -21.73
CA THR A 809 8.79 7.07 -20.32
C THR A 809 9.81 8.11 -19.85
N THR A 810 11.06 7.97 -20.28
CA THR A 810 12.14 8.92 -19.95
C THR A 810 11.86 10.30 -20.54
N VAL A 811 11.32 10.33 -21.76
CA VAL A 811 10.98 11.56 -22.46
C VAL A 811 9.72 12.20 -21.89
N ILE A 812 8.67 11.41 -21.61
CA ILE A 812 7.44 11.88 -20.94
C ILE A 812 7.77 12.57 -19.61
N LYS A 813 8.62 11.96 -18.78
CA LYS A 813 9.07 12.55 -17.50
C LYS A 813 9.91 13.81 -17.67
N ALA A 814 10.71 13.92 -18.74
CA ALA A 814 11.49 15.13 -19.02
C ALA A 814 10.57 16.26 -19.52
N TYR A 815 9.62 15.94 -20.39
CA TYR A 815 8.63 16.86 -20.90
C TYR A 815 7.74 17.44 -19.77
N ALA A 816 7.27 16.58 -18.85
CA ALA A 816 6.47 16.98 -17.70
C ALA A 816 7.19 17.94 -16.73
N LYS A 817 8.53 18.06 -16.81
CA LYS A 817 9.34 18.98 -16.00
C LYS A 817 9.53 20.34 -16.65
N LEU A 818 9.21 20.51 -17.94
CA LEU A 818 9.31 21.81 -18.60
C LEU A 818 8.32 22.79 -17.97
N THR A 819 8.76 24.04 -17.78
CA THR A 819 7.84 25.12 -17.39
C THR A 819 6.83 25.36 -18.50
N ALA A 820 5.71 26.02 -18.21
CA ALA A 820 4.71 26.30 -19.23
C ALA A 820 5.28 27.10 -20.42
N LYS A 821 6.14 28.09 -20.14
CA LYS A 821 6.90 28.85 -21.14
C LYS A 821 7.78 27.91 -21.98
N GLN A 822 8.63 27.08 -21.37
CA GLN A 822 9.49 26.14 -22.12
C GLN A 822 8.67 25.16 -22.96
N MET A 823 7.58 24.62 -22.42
CA MET A 823 6.69 23.71 -23.13
C MET A 823 6.04 24.37 -24.36
N SER A 824 5.76 25.68 -24.31
CA SER A 824 5.19 26.41 -25.46
C SER A 824 6.10 26.47 -26.69
N LEU A 825 7.42 26.28 -26.51
CA LEU A 825 8.39 26.20 -27.60
C LEU A 825 8.49 24.81 -28.23
N VAL A 826 7.96 23.79 -27.56
CA VAL A 826 7.90 22.43 -28.13
C VAL A 826 6.77 22.38 -29.15
N SER A 827 7.08 21.93 -30.37
CA SER A 827 6.12 21.94 -31.47
C SER A 827 4.87 21.10 -31.14
N PRO A 828 3.67 21.50 -31.60
CA PRO A 828 2.45 20.74 -31.35
C PRO A 828 2.53 19.26 -31.76
N VAL A 829 3.24 18.97 -32.85
CA VAL A 829 3.46 17.60 -33.36
C VAL A 829 4.24 16.74 -32.36
N VAL A 830 5.34 17.27 -31.81
CA VAL A 830 6.15 16.56 -30.81
C VAL A 830 5.36 16.37 -29.52
N ARG A 831 4.63 17.39 -29.07
CA ARG A 831 3.75 17.26 -27.89
C ARG A 831 2.72 16.17 -28.10
N GLN A 832 2.06 16.13 -29.25
CA GLN A 832 1.06 15.12 -29.58
C GLN A 832 1.65 13.71 -29.58
N ALA A 833 2.83 13.51 -30.17
CA ALA A 833 3.51 12.20 -30.16
C ALA A 833 3.79 11.72 -28.72
N ILE A 834 4.22 12.62 -27.83
CA ILE A 834 4.43 12.31 -26.40
C ILE A 834 3.11 11.90 -25.74
N LEU A 835 2.02 12.62 -26.00
CA LEU A 835 0.70 12.28 -25.49
C LEU A 835 0.23 10.90 -25.96
N ASP A 836 0.45 10.58 -27.23
CA ASP A 836 0.01 9.30 -27.79
C ASP A 836 0.76 8.13 -27.13
N LYS A 837 2.06 8.30 -26.81
CA LYS A 837 2.81 7.33 -26.01
C LYS A 837 2.34 7.25 -24.56
N GLU A 838 2.02 8.37 -23.93
CA GLU A 838 1.48 8.40 -22.56
C GLU A 838 0.11 7.70 -22.48
N LYS A 839 -0.79 7.95 -23.44
CA LYS A 839 -2.07 7.25 -23.59
C LYS A 839 -1.90 5.76 -23.86
N GLY A 840 -0.95 5.39 -24.74
CA GLY A 840 -0.64 3.98 -25.02
C GLY A 840 -0.18 3.23 -23.77
N GLN A 841 0.60 3.86 -22.88
CA GLN A 841 0.98 3.27 -21.60
C GLN A 841 -0.21 3.06 -20.66
N GLN A 842 -1.21 3.95 -20.70
CA GLN A 842 -2.43 3.82 -19.91
C GLN A 842 -3.32 2.67 -20.42
N GLN A 843 -3.47 2.53 -21.74
CA GLN A 843 -4.23 1.42 -22.36
C GLN A 843 -3.57 0.04 -22.15
N SER A 844 -2.24 0.00 -22.20
CA SER A 844 -1.43 -1.19 -21.90
C SER A 844 -1.70 -1.73 -20.49
N ASN A 845 -1.83 -0.83 -19.51
CA ASN A 845 -2.23 -1.17 -18.16
C ASN A 845 -3.65 -1.80 -18.12
N ASP A 846 -4.64 -1.19 -18.78
CA ASP A 846 -6.01 -1.73 -18.84
C ASP A 846 -6.07 -3.14 -19.45
N THR A 847 -5.24 -3.41 -20.46
CA THR A 847 -5.15 -4.74 -21.09
C THR A 847 -4.70 -5.80 -20.08
N ALA A 848 -3.70 -5.49 -19.24
CA ALA A 848 -3.25 -6.40 -18.19
C ALA A 848 -4.33 -6.62 -17.11
N LEU A 849 -5.14 -5.61 -16.79
CA LEU A 849 -6.26 -5.75 -15.86
C LEU A 849 -7.37 -6.65 -16.43
N ASN A 850 -7.74 -6.46 -17.69
CA ASN A 850 -8.72 -7.31 -18.37
C ASN A 850 -8.24 -8.78 -18.44
N LEU A 851 -6.93 -9.00 -18.58
CA LEU A 851 -6.37 -10.35 -18.52
C LEU A 851 -6.48 -10.97 -17.11
N ILE A 852 -6.27 -10.18 -16.06
CA ILE A 852 -6.49 -10.65 -14.67
C ILE A 852 -7.94 -11.09 -14.50
N GLU A 853 -8.90 -10.32 -15.01
CA GLU A 853 -10.33 -10.62 -14.92
C GLU A 853 -10.68 -11.91 -15.67
N THR A 854 -10.24 -12.05 -16.92
CA THR A 854 -10.48 -13.26 -17.72
C THR A 854 -9.84 -14.50 -17.11
N ILE A 855 -8.62 -14.40 -16.54
CA ILE A 855 -7.99 -15.50 -15.78
C ILE A 855 -8.84 -15.88 -14.55
N ASN A 856 -9.40 -14.91 -13.83
CA ASN A 856 -10.28 -15.22 -12.70
C ASN A 856 -11.60 -15.84 -13.15
N GLY A 857 -12.09 -15.47 -14.33
CA GLY A 857 -13.29 -16.05 -14.97
C GLY A 857 -13.11 -17.49 -15.49
N LEU A 858 -11.92 -18.09 -15.40
CA LEU A 858 -11.72 -19.51 -15.67
C LEU A 858 -12.48 -20.41 -14.68
N LEU A 859 -12.82 -19.87 -13.51
CA LEU A 859 -13.56 -20.55 -12.47
C LEU A 859 -14.88 -19.84 -12.20
N GLU A 860 -15.99 -20.58 -12.27
CA GLU A 860 -17.30 -20.12 -11.84
C GLU A 860 -17.73 -20.92 -10.62
N ASN A 861 -17.92 -20.23 -9.48
CA ASN A 861 -18.22 -20.85 -8.19
C ASN A 861 -17.19 -21.93 -7.78
N GLY A 862 -15.92 -21.84 -8.18
CA GLY A 862 -14.87 -22.83 -7.82
C GLY A 862 -14.74 -24.02 -8.78
N GLU A 863 -15.66 -24.17 -9.73
CA GLU A 863 -15.57 -25.13 -10.83
C GLU A 863 -15.04 -24.47 -12.09
N TYR A 864 -14.45 -25.27 -12.98
CA TYR A 864 -14.07 -24.77 -14.29
C TYR A 864 -15.30 -24.52 -15.16
N ILE A 865 -15.26 -23.46 -15.96
CA ILE A 865 -16.27 -23.18 -16.98
C ILE A 865 -16.34 -24.31 -18.03
N ALA A 866 -17.49 -24.48 -18.69
CA ALA A 866 -17.69 -25.56 -19.66
C ALA A 866 -16.71 -25.53 -20.86
N ASP A 867 -16.38 -24.33 -21.37
CA ASP A 867 -15.46 -24.15 -22.50
C ASP A 867 -14.03 -23.80 -22.05
N LEU A 868 -13.55 -24.49 -21.01
CA LEU A 868 -12.27 -24.19 -20.37
C LEU A 868 -11.10 -24.24 -21.36
N GLU A 869 -11.04 -25.26 -22.21
CA GLU A 869 -9.91 -25.48 -23.12
C GLU A 869 -9.72 -24.32 -24.09
N THR A 870 -10.81 -23.85 -24.72
CA THR A 870 -10.78 -22.69 -25.62
C THR A 870 -10.35 -21.43 -24.88
N LYS A 871 -10.93 -21.18 -23.69
CA LYS A 871 -10.64 -19.96 -22.93
C LYS A 871 -9.20 -19.91 -22.41
N VAL A 872 -8.67 -21.05 -21.95
CA VAL A 872 -7.26 -21.15 -21.54
C VAL A 872 -6.33 -20.83 -22.71
N LYS A 873 -6.60 -21.34 -23.93
CA LYS A 873 -5.80 -21.03 -25.13
C LYS A 873 -5.85 -19.55 -25.52
N GLU A 874 -7.05 -18.95 -25.47
CA GLU A 874 -7.23 -17.51 -25.72
C GLU A 874 -6.44 -16.66 -24.72
N ILE A 875 -6.60 -16.93 -23.43
CA ILE A 875 -5.92 -16.20 -22.34
C ILE A 875 -4.41 -16.38 -22.43
N ARG A 876 -3.92 -17.59 -22.74
CA ARG A 876 -2.50 -17.86 -22.99
C ARG A 876 -1.95 -16.98 -24.10
N THR A 877 -2.66 -16.90 -25.23
CA THR A 877 -2.28 -16.07 -26.38
C THR A 877 -2.22 -14.59 -25.98
N GLN A 878 -3.22 -14.09 -25.25
CA GLN A 878 -3.25 -12.71 -24.74
C GLN A 878 -2.11 -12.45 -23.76
N TYR A 879 -1.83 -13.37 -22.84
CA TYR A 879 -0.72 -13.26 -21.89
C TYR A 879 0.62 -13.20 -22.62
N ASP A 880 0.84 -14.07 -23.61
CA ASP A 880 2.11 -14.17 -24.30
C ASP A 880 2.42 -12.91 -25.12
N ALA A 881 1.39 -12.25 -25.64
CA ALA A 881 1.48 -10.97 -26.34
C ALA A 881 1.86 -9.78 -25.42
N LEU A 882 1.71 -9.91 -24.10
CA LEU A 882 2.09 -8.86 -23.15
C LEU A 882 3.62 -8.65 -23.09
N SER A 883 4.03 -7.40 -22.92
CA SER A 883 5.41 -7.02 -22.60
C SER A 883 5.83 -7.55 -21.22
N ALA A 884 7.15 -7.59 -20.99
CA ALA A 884 7.71 -8.01 -19.69
C ALA A 884 7.22 -7.14 -18.51
N SER A 885 6.90 -5.86 -18.75
CA SER A 885 6.32 -4.97 -17.74
C SER A 885 4.86 -5.29 -17.44
N GLU A 886 4.05 -5.56 -18.47
CA GLU A 886 2.63 -5.90 -18.32
C GLU A 886 2.45 -7.26 -17.64
N LYS A 887 3.25 -8.26 -18.03
CA LYS A 887 3.25 -9.60 -17.41
C LYS A 887 3.47 -9.57 -15.89
N LYS A 888 4.24 -8.60 -15.39
CA LYS A 888 4.48 -8.43 -13.94
C LYS A 888 3.24 -7.98 -13.17
N VAL A 889 2.26 -7.39 -13.84
CA VAL A 889 1.02 -6.91 -13.22
C VAL A 889 0.00 -8.05 -13.09
N VAL A 890 0.05 -9.05 -13.96
CA VAL A 890 -0.87 -10.22 -13.96
C VAL A 890 -0.54 -11.18 -12.81
N LYS A 891 -0.94 -10.84 -11.58
CA LYS A 891 -0.56 -11.58 -10.36
C LYS A 891 -1.23 -12.95 -10.23
N ASN A 892 -2.37 -13.16 -10.89
CA ASN A 892 -3.15 -14.41 -10.83
C ASN A 892 -2.77 -15.40 -11.94
N TYR A 893 -1.66 -15.19 -12.64
CA TYR A 893 -1.16 -16.10 -13.69
C TYR A 893 -1.04 -17.57 -13.24
N SER A 894 -0.81 -17.82 -11.95
CA SER A 894 -0.81 -19.18 -11.39
C SER A 894 -2.13 -19.92 -11.61
N LYS A 895 -3.27 -19.23 -11.63
CA LYS A 895 -4.60 -19.81 -11.91
C LYS A 895 -4.68 -20.33 -13.35
N LEU A 896 -4.11 -19.60 -14.32
CA LEU A 896 -4.02 -20.05 -15.71
C LEU A 896 -3.16 -21.31 -15.82
N THR A 897 -1.97 -21.31 -15.22
CA THR A 897 -1.08 -22.48 -15.28
C THR A 897 -1.66 -23.70 -14.57
N GLN A 898 -2.48 -23.48 -13.52
CA GLN A 898 -3.19 -24.55 -12.85
C GLN A 898 -4.27 -25.15 -13.76
N ALA A 899 -5.06 -24.32 -14.45
CA ALA A 899 -6.05 -24.78 -15.42
C ALA A 899 -5.41 -25.59 -16.57
N GLU A 900 -4.26 -25.15 -17.07
CA GLU A 900 -3.49 -25.89 -18.09
C GLU A 900 -3.00 -27.25 -17.58
N SER A 901 -2.49 -27.29 -16.35
CA SER A 901 -2.04 -28.53 -15.69
C SER A 901 -3.20 -29.51 -15.48
N ASP A 902 -4.35 -28.99 -15.07
CA ASP A 902 -5.55 -29.80 -14.80
C ASP A 902 -6.18 -30.35 -16.09
N LEU A 903 -6.28 -29.55 -17.15
CA LEU A 903 -6.66 -30.03 -18.49
C LEU A 903 -5.76 -31.18 -18.95
N LYS A 904 -4.45 -31.05 -18.75
CA LYS A 904 -3.48 -32.09 -19.10
C LYS A 904 -3.72 -33.38 -18.31
N LYS A 905 -3.92 -33.31 -16.98
CA LYS A 905 -4.19 -34.49 -16.14
C LYS A 905 -5.45 -35.23 -16.59
N VAL A 906 -6.51 -34.50 -16.90
CA VAL A 906 -7.78 -35.08 -17.36
C VAL A 906 -7.59 -35.78 -18.72
N ALA A 907 -6.83 -35.18 -19.64
CA ALA A 907 -6.48 -35.81 -20.92
C ALA A 907 -5.61 -37.08 -20.76
N GLU A 908 -4.67 -37.09 -19.81
CA GLU A 908 -3.83 -38.27 -19.50
C GLU A 908 -4.67 -39.45 -18.97
N ILE A 909 -5.71 -39.17 -18.17
CA ILE A 909 -6.63 -40.21 -17.68
C ILE A 909 -7.53 -40.70 -18.81
N HIS A 910 -8.03 -39.79 -19.66
CA HIS A 910 -8.84 -40.17 -20.82
C HIS A 910 -8.04 -41.07 -21.79
N ALA A 911 -6.73 -40.88 -21.92
CA ALA A 911 -5.88 -41.75 -22.72
C ALA A 911 -5.85 -43.22 -22.24
N LEU A 912 -6.25 -43.50 -20.99
CA LEU A 912 -6.40 -44.84 -20.44
C LEU A 912 -7.78 -45.46 -20.71
N TYR A 913 -8.75 -44.67 -21.19
CA TYR A 913 -10.15 -45.07 -21.32
C TYR A 913 -10.32 -46.31 -22.22
N VAL A 914 -11.15 -47.25 -21.76
CA VAL A 914 -11.54 -48.44 -22.51
C VAL A 914 -13.05 -48.66 -22.32
N PRO A 915 -13.84 -48.74 -23.41
CA PRO A 915 -15.28 -48.98 -23.35
C PRO A 915 -15.68 -50.29 -22.66
N ALA A 916 -16.90 -50.33 -22.15
CA ALA A 916 -17.48 -51.55 -21.61
C ALA A 916 -17.63 -52.66 -22.68
N GLY A 917 -17.32 -53.91 -22.34
CA GLY A 917 -17.61 -55.08 -23.18
C GLY A 917 -16.52 -55.46 -24.20
N GLU A 918 -15.37 -54.81 -24.22
CA GLU A 918 -14.27 -55.11 -25.17
C GLU A 918 -13.35 -56.29 -24.76
N GLY A 919 -13.66 -57.05 -23.71
CA GLY A 919 -12.81 -58.15 -23.24
C GLY A 919 -11.44 -57.71 -22.66
N LYS A 920 -11.25 -56.40 -22.41
CA LYS A 920 -10.05 -55.79 -21.82
C LYS A 920 -10.29 -55.33 -20.37
N GLU A 921 -10.73 -56.27 -19.54
CA GLU A 921 -11.18 -55.97 -18.16
C GLU A 921 -10.09 -55.30 -17.30
N GLU A 922 -8.82 -55.71 -17.44
CA GLU A 922 -7.70 -55.15 -16.67
C GLU A 922 -7.37 -53.70 -17.06
N ALA A 923 -7.44 -53.37 -18.35
CA ALA A 923 -7.23 -52.00 -18.84
C ALA A 923 -8.38 -51.08 -18.39
N ARG A 924 -9.62 -51.57 -18.43
CA ARG A 924 -10.78 -50.85 -17.92
C ARG A 924 -10.66 -50.59 -16.42
N LYS A 925 -10.22 -51.58 -15.64
CA LYS A 925 -9.95 -51.43 -14.20
C LYS A 925 -8.85 -50.41 -13.91
N THR A 926 -7.82 -50.36 -14.77
CA THR A 926 -6.75 -49.36 -14.69
C THR A 926 -7.29 -47.94 -14.86
N TRP A 927 -8.12 -47.72 -15.89
CA TRP A 927 -8.81 -46.44 -16.08
C TRP A 927 -9.74 -46.10 -14.90
N GLN A 928 -10.60 -47.03 -14.46
CA GLN A 928 -11.50 -46.81 -13.32
C GLN A 928 -10.75 -46.43 -12.05
N THR A 929 -9.59 -47.04 -11.80
CA THR A 929 -8.72 -46.70 -10.67
C THR A 929 -8.12 -45.29 -10.80
N ALA A 930 -7.72 -44.89 -12.01
CA ALA A 930 -7.18 -43.56 -12.27
C ALA A 930 -8.27 -42.47 -12.19
N TYR A 931 -9.42 -42.70 -12.85
CA TYR A 931 -10.61 -41.85 -12.78
C TYR A 931 -11.10 -41.71 -11.34
N GLY A 932 -11.15 -42.80 -10.58
CA GLY A 932 -11.60 -42.80 -9.20
C GLY A 932 -10.71 -42.00 -8.23
N LYS A 933 -9.49 -41.63 -8.64
CA LYS A 933 -8.56 -40.77 -7.89
C LYS A 933 -8.60 -39.30 -8.31
N LEU A 934 -9.37 -38.95 -9.33
CA LEU A 934 -9.61 -37.54 -9.67
C LEU A 934 -10.25 -36.83 -8.49
N SER A 935 -9.85 -35.59 -8.22
CA SER A 935 -10.64 -34.73 -7.33
C SER A 935 -12.00 -34.44 -7.97
N LYS A 936 -13.02 -34.09 -7.18
CA LYS A 936 -14.36 -33.83 -7.69
C LYS A 936 -14.39 -32.73 -8.76
N LYS A 937 -13.58 -31.69 -8.61
CA LYS A 937 -13.43 -30.64 -9.62
C LYS A 937 -12.90 -31.18 -10.97
N LEU A 938 -11.93 -32.10 -10.93
CA LEU A 938 -11.37 -32.72 -12.14
C LEU A 938 -12.28 -33.80 -12.71
N GLU A 939 -13.04 -34.50 -11.87
CA GLU A 939 -14.11 -35.42 -12.29
C GLU A 939 -15.18 -34.66 -13.09
N ILE A 940 -15.65 -33.51 -12.60
CA ILE A 940 -16.61 -32.65 -13.32
C ILE A 940 -16.00 -32.18 -14.65
N LEU A 941 -14.74 -31.73 -14.64
CA LEU A 941 -14.05 -31.34 -15.88
C LEU A 941 -13.94 -32.51 -16.87
N TYR A 942 -13.59 -33.71 -16.39
CA TYR A 942 -13.55 -34.93 -17.21
C TYR A 942 -14.89 -35.19 -17.86
N ASN A 943 -15.97 -35.19 -17.08
CA ASN A 943 -17.32 -35.52 -17.54
C ASN A 943 -17.85 -34.48 -18.53
N ASN A 944 -17.47 -33.21 -18.37
CA ASN A 944 -17.81 -32.15 -19.31
C ASN A 944 -17.08 -32.32 -20.66
N LEU A 945 -15.80 -32.72 -20.64
CA LEU A 945 -15.01 -32.90 -21.87
C LEU A 945 -15.30 -34.24 -22.57
N TYR A 946 -15.57 -35.29 -21.81
CA TYR A 946 -15.67 -36.68 -22.27
C TYR A 946 -16.97 -37.35 -21.79
N SER A 947 -18.10 -36.67 -22.01
CA SER A 947 -19.43 -37.12 -21.54
C SER A 947 -19.86 -38.52 -22.02
N SER A 948 -19.23 -39.07 -23.07
CA SER A 948 -19.50 -40.41 -23.59
C SER A 948 -18.91 -41.55 -22.76
N ASP A 949 -18.01 -41.26 -21.83
CA ASP A 949 -17.17 -42.26 -21.18
C ASP A 949 -17.78 -42.86 -19.92
N VAL A 950 -18.69 -42.13 -19.28
CA VAL A 950 -19.14 -42.33 -17.89
C VAL A 950 -20.54 -42.91 -17.80
#